data_AF-A0A2E7N5G8-F1
#
_entry.id   AF-A0A2E7N5G8-F1
#
_cell.length_a   1.000
_cell.length_b   1.000
_cell.length_c   1.000
_cell.angle_alpha   90.00
_cell.angle_beta   90.00
_cell.angle_gamma   90.00
#
_symmetry.space_group_name_H-M   'P 1'
#
loop_
_entity.id
_entity.type
_entity.pdbx_description
1 polymer ?
#
loop_
_entity_poly.entity_id
_entity_poly.type
_entity_poly.pdbx_seq_one_letter_code
_entity_poly.pdbx_strand_id
1 'polypeptide(L)'
;MNKKDRKTKTKDRSEVMRELDDLDMQYLNSTTDPDNLDPTYFSEEVNLVAQENSPSTTVSQSAPAIPSDLEHYEYIGENESGWMAIDVADDCLSAHITHIFLGSDDLLSVNDLIHCIRDKFLITHGIDQAIITQVYEKARSMPGATIEERFTVARGIGPGAGVDGSIEYPVLENSRKRFVMDMEEVPRALNHKSLDAIKASNITGLLVFPGQVLAKAIEPGPGDAGVDVYGNTLVEVGESVCLSYGENVVENDNALSSHIYGYLCLSEERMSVVSPLWVDDDAMSAYFVLIPLYEDAPKLTEEWLLRDLKRLGIRHGIIGDAVRKISSHPMPSVDRPQTFRVASGDLPKNGRDASIDYKFDPLKRAGQITEDGGIDLRARNSHVSVTVGQTLLELSLPTDGKVGRNLYGEAIPASDGTSIELKPGLNVECQGENPIVYRAKIDGSVSLTEDTINVNDVIQVQGAIDYDTGNIESPSDVEISGDIVGGFSVISGGNVTIGGVIEAGATVVAGGDIIVANGISGKDTSVTARGLISMGTIHSKFIQNATVIARGNITVGLYIHNSDVRSGGSIKLQGRNKVKSGAIVGGRAVARDRIECSSVGSAMTRGTIIGLRPAPDEIAKCGKLRSSINDCEAKIRRLRQVVLAFEGATEKTAVTEKTRKKLRILEELQSKLLGEYTYISDEGAERLRAGRIIIRGTLFSGVEVIIGELHRQTTDDLIAVRIKQQDERIFFSRPQSK
;
A
#
# COMPACT_ATOMS: atom_id res chain seq x y z
N MET A 1 -24.75 59.14 4.09
CA MET A 1 -24.78 60.08 2.93
C MET A 1 -23.34 60.40 2.53
N ASN A 2 -23.11 60.86 1.29
CA ASN A 2 -21.81 61.22 0.67
C ASN A 2 -20.75 60.11 0.44
N LYS A 3 -20.61 59.75 -0.84
CA LYS A 3 -19.34 59.36 -1.47
C LYS A 3 -18.44 60.60 -1.59
N LYS A 4 -17.10 60.45 -1.66
CA LYS A 4 -16.26 61.17 -2.65
C LYS A 4 -14.81 60.68 -2.77
N ASP A 5 -14.30 60.86 -3.99
CA ASP A 5 -12.90 61.12 -4.39
C ASP A 5 -11.77 60.11 -4.08
N ARG A 6 -11.59 59.15 -5.01
CA ARG A 6 -10.27 58.70 -5.48
C ARG A 6 -10.25 58.63 -7.01
N LYS A 7 -9.40 59.44 -7.67
CA LYS A 7 -8.99 59.27 -9.07
C LYS A 7 -7.49 59.53 -9.25
N THR A 8 -6.87 58.57 -9.93
CA THR A 8 -5.61 58.54 -10.68
C THR A 8 -4.74 59.82 -10.81
N LYS A 9 -3.42 59.61 -10.71
CA LYS A 9 -2.44 60.18 -11.65
C LYS A 9 -1.50 59.10 -12.16
N THR A 10 -1.62 58.76 -13.44
CA THR A 10 -0.71 57.88 -14.16
C THR A 10 0.51 58.70 -14.60
N LYS A 11 1.74 58.19 -14.42
CA LYS A 11 2.94 58.78 -15.05
C LYS A 11 3.15 58.13 -16.43
N ASP A 12 3.70 58.89 -17.37
CA ASP A 12 3.80 58.48 -18.78
C ASP A 12 4.76 57.29 -18.98
N ARG A 13 4.47 56.46 -20.00
CA ARG A 13 5.24 55.26 -20.37
C ARG A 13 6.44 55.55 -21.27
N SER A 14 6.50 56.74 -21.87
CA SER A 14 7.52 57.16 -22.84
C SER A 14 8.93 57.32 -22.24
N GLU A 15 9.02 57.83 -21.02
CA GLU A 15 10.26 58.22 -20.33
C GLU A 15 11.17 57.00 -19.97
N VAL A 16 10.56 55.83 -19.85
CA VAL A 16 11.15 54.57 -19.34
C VAL A 16 12.25 53.96 -20.22
N MET A 17 12.12 54.07 -21.54
CA MET A 17 12.85 53.21 -22.49
C MET A 17 14.33 53.57 -22.67
N ARG A 18 14.88 54.52 -21.90
CA ARG A 18 16.22 55.10 -22.12
C ARG A 18 17.31 54.66 -21.15
N GLU A 19 16.98 54.12 -19.98
CA GLU A 19 17.96 53.90 -18.89
C GLU A 19 18.42 52.44 -18.79
N LEU A 20 18.74 51.82 -19.94
CA LEU A 20 18.73 50.36 -20.09
C LEU A 20 19.93 49.67 -20.74
N ASP A 21 20.66 50.35 -21.61
CA ASP A 21 21.70 49.72 -22.45
C ASP A 21 23.11 49.67 -21.78
N ASP A 22 23.18 49.72 -20.45
CA ASP A 22 24.25 50.48 -19.77
C ASP A 22 24.69 49.89 -18.38
N LEU A 23 24.65 48.56 -18.11
CA LEU A 23 24.99 48.00 -16.75
C LEU A 23 25.26 46.47 -16.58
N ASP A 24 25.28 45.63 -17.62
CA ASP A 24 25.07 44.16 -17.52
C ASP A 24 26.36 43.31 -17.26
N MET A 25 27.39 43.88 -16.62
CA MET A 25 28.80 43.47 -16.81
C MET A 25 29.67 43.20 -15.55
N GLN A 26 29.15 42.56 -14.47
CA GLN A 26 30.02 42.31 -13.29
C GLN A 26 29.80 41.15 -12.28
N TYR A 27 28.92 40.14 -12.47
CA TYR A 27 28.75 39.05 -11.46
C TYR A 27 29.00 37.61 -11.95
N LEU A 28 30.01 36.96 -11.33
CA LEU A 28 30.42 35.54 -11.44
C LEU A 28 31.46 35.20 -10.33
N ASN A 29 31.20 34.22 -9.43
CA ASN A 29 32.18 33.27 -8.80
C ASN A 29 31.75 32.59 -7.46
N SER A 30 32.14 31.30 -7.27
CA SER A 30 32.47 30.52 -6.03
C SER A 30 31.43 29.69 -5.19
N THR A 31 31.92 28.65 -4.46
CA THR A 31 31.26 27.53 -3.68
C THR A 31 32.15 27.07 -2.46
N THR A 32 32.02 25.99 -1.63
CA THR A 32 31.41 24.60 -1.64
C THR A 32 31.31 23.97 -0.20
N ASP A 33 30.98 22.65 -0.04
CA ASP A 33 30.73 21.82 1.21
C ASP A 33 31.09 20.30 0.94
N PRO A 34 30.91 19.18 1.74
CA PRO A 34 30.40 18.87 3.14
C PRO A 34 31.26 17.79 3.94
N ASP A 35 30.73 17.03 4.96
CA ASP A 35 30.90 15.52 5.21
C ASP A 35 30.74 14.86 6.67
N ASN A 36 30.26 13.56 6.75
CA ASN A 36 30.48 12.40 7.73
C ASN A 36 29.92 12.39 9.23
N LEU A 37 29.69 11.31 10.07
CA LEU A 37 29.53 9.79 10.02
C LEU A 37 28.90 9.11 11.35
N ASP A 38 28.95 7.75 11.56
CA ASP A 38 28.02 6.87 12.40
C ASP A 38 28.59 5.80 13.47
N PRO A 39 27.76 5.01 14.26
CA PRO A 39 28.12 4.27 15.55
C PRO A 39 28.00 2.68 15.69
N THR A 40 27.88 2.05 16.91
CA THR A 40 27.94 0.55 17.23
C THR A 40 27.18 0.03 18.54
N TYR A 41 27.37 -1.22 19.09
CA TYR A 41 26.38 -2.03 19.94
C TYR A 41 26.89 -3.16 20.95
N PHE A 42 25.99 -3.69 21.86
CA PHE A 42 25.84 -5.04 22.57
C PHE A 42 26.45 -5.48 23.98
N SER A 43 26.06 -6.66 24.55
CA SER A 43 25.83 -6.99 26.03
C SER A 43 25.91 -8.49 26.57
N GLU A 44 25.60 -8.76 27.90
CA GLU A 44 25.21 -10.02 28.68
C GLU A 44 26.14 -10.95 29.58
N GLU A 45 25.56 -11.89 30.42
CA GLU A 45 26.09 -12.68 31.62
C GLU A 45 25.69 -14.23 31.65
N VAL A 46 25.69 -15.22 32.61
CA VAL A 46 25.74 -15.62 34.11
C VAL A 46 25.98 -17.21 34.24
N ASN A 47 25.95 -18.06 35.33
CA ASN A 47 26.29 -18.19 36.80
C ASN A 47 25.95 -19.65 37.40
N LEU A 48 26.57 -20.26 38.47
CA LEU A 48 26.17 -21.57 39.16
C LEU A 48 26.88 -22.01 40.51
N VAL A 49 26.34 -22.96 41.35
CA VAL A 49 26.76 -23.38 42.77
C VAL A 49 26.41 -24.88 43.18
N ALA A 50 26.90 -25.48 44.32
CA ALA A 50 26.65 -26.88 44.83
C ALA A 50 26.81 -27.15 46.38
N GLN A 51 26.33 -28.29 46.98
CA GLN A 51 26.70 -28.87 48.35
C GLN A 51 26.02 -30.24 48.77
N GLU A 52 26.54 -31.01 49.77
CA GLU A 52 25.97 -32.28 50.36
C GLU A 52 26.68 -32.80 51.70
N ASN A 53 26.04 -33.62 52.60
CA ASN A 53 26.56 -34.74 53.50
C ASN A 53 25.94 -34.96 54.94
N SER A 54 25.82 -36.22 55.45
CA SER A 54 26.21 -36.74 56.83
C SER A 54 25.65 -38.16 57.26
N PRO A 55 26.23 -38.94 58.25
CA PRO A 55 26.12 -40.44 58.32
C PRO A 55 26.08 -41.18 59.73
N SER A 56 26.23 -42.54 59.73
CA SER A 56 26.65 -43.52 60.82
C SER A 56 25.60 -44.01 61.88
N THR A 57 25.70 -45.14 62.66
CA THR A 57 26.79 -46.13 63.06
C THR A 57 26.22 -47.57 63.38
N THR A 58 26.98 -48.53 63.97
CA THR A 58 26.65 -49.99 64.20
C THR A 58 27.02 -50.53 65.62
N VAL A 59 26.39 -51.62 66.14
CA VAL A 59 26.69 -52.31 67.44
C VAL A 59 26.49 -53.87 67.36
N SER A 60 26.91 -54.66 68.38
CA SER A 60 27.08 -56.14 68.38
C SER A 60 26.24 -56.95 69.42
N GLN A 61 26.12 -58.28 69.22
CA GLN A 61 25.37 -59.27 70.04
C GLN A 61 26.10 -59.82 71.29
N SER A 62 25.35 -60.46 72.22
CA SER A 62 25.91 -61.54 73.08
C SER A 62 24.85 -62.50 73.65
N ALA A 63 24.86 -63.74 73.16
CA ALA A 63 24.25 -64.93 73.75
C ALA A 63 24.65 -66.14 72.88
N PRO A 64 24.22 -67.38 73.19
CA PRO A 64 23.62 -68.21 72.15
C PRO A 64 22.36 -67.49 71.65
N ALA A 65 22.54 -66.46 70.80
CA ALA A 65 21.48 -65.56 70.40
C ALA A 65 20.55 -66.25 69.39
N ILE A 66 19.23 -66.03 69.54
CA ILE A 66 18.36 -66.01 68.37
C ILE A 66 18.97 -64.95 67.45
N PRO A 67 19.38 -65.29 66.22
CA PRO A 67 20.06 -64.36 65.31
C PRO A 67 19.37 -63.00 65.30
N SER A 68 20.13 -61.90 65.44
CA SER A 68 19.55 -60.56 65.64
C SER A 68 18.78 -60.01 64.42
N ASP A 69 18.84 -60.76 63.33
CA ASP A 69 18.18 -60.64 62.03
C ASP A 69 16.93 -61.54 61.90
N LEU A 70 16.59 -62.34 62.92
CA LEU A 70 15.38 -63.16 62.98
C LEU A 70 14.22 -62.43 63.66
N GLU A 71 13.35 -61.83 62.85
CA GLU A 71 12.22 -61.03 63.32
C GLU A 71 10.99 -61.85 63.74
N HIS A 72 10.82 -63.06 63.19
CA HIS A 72 9.60 -63.88 63.34
C HIS A 72 9.89 -65.27 63.93
N TYR A 73 9.92 -65.36 65.26
CA TYR A 73 10.12 -66.61 66.00
C TYR A 73 9.13 -66.75 67.17
N GLU A 74 8.91 -67.99 67.60
CA GLU A 74 8.03 -68.34 68.71
C GLU A 74 8.56 -69.52 69.53
N TYR A 75 8.26 -69.50 70.83
CA TYR A 75 8.62 -70.58 71.75
C TYR A 75 7.66 -71.78 71.65
N ILE A 76 8.20 -72.99 71.75
CA ILE A 76 7.49 -74.27 71.58
C ILE A 76 7.32 -74.94 72.96
N GLY A 77 6.11 -75.47 73.21
CA GLY A 77 5.77 -76.23 74.41
C GLY A 77 5.50 -75.35 75.66
N GLU A 78 4.83 -75.93 76.65
CA GLU A 78 4.41 -75.22 77.88
C GLU A 78 5.58 -74.66 78.72
N ASN A 79 6.79 -75.23 78.56
CA ASN A 79 8.00 -74.81 79.27
C ASN A 79 8.81 -73.73 78.52
N GLU A 80 8.40 -73.33 77.31
CA GLU A 80 9.15 -72.45 76.39
C GLU A 80 10.62 -72.89 76.18
N SER A 81 10.84 -74.21 76.25
CA SER A 81 12.16 -74.86 76.30
C SER A 81 12.84 -74.97 74.93
N GLY A 82 12.06 -74.90 73.84
CA GLY A 82 12.54 -74.76 72.47
C GLY A 82 11.93 -73.55 71.77
N TRP A 83 12.42 -73.21 70.58
CA TRP A 83 11.89 -72.16 69.72
C TRP A 83 11.97 -72.56 68.24
N MET A 84 11.10 -71.99 67.41
CA MET A 84 11.20 -72.05 65.95
C MET A 84 11.01 -70.67 65.34
N ALA A 85 11.55 -70.45 64.14
CA ALA A 85 11.24 -69.32 63.29
C ALA A 85 10.53 -69.78 62.02
N ILE A 86 9.46 -69.06 61.66
CA ILE A 86 8.73 -69.29 60.41
C ILE A 86 8.78 -68.02 59.57
N ASP A 87 9.23 -68.19 58.34
CA ASP A 87 9.18 -67.18 57.29
C ASP A 87 8.02 -67.51 56.35
N VAL A 88 7.08 -66.58 56.19
CA VAL A 88 5.96 -66.69 55.25
C VAL A 88 6.27 -65.77 54.07
N ALA A 89 6.20 -66.32 52.86
CA ALA A 89 6.49 -65.54 51.65
C ALA A 89 5.49 -64.38 51.49
N ASP A 90 5.91 -63.30 50.82
CA ASP A 90 5.12 -62.07 50.65
C ASP A 90 3.75 -62.31 49.97
N ASP A 91 3.64 -63.36 49.16
CA ASP A 91 2.39 -63.80 48.51
C ASP A 91 1.41 -64.51 49.45
N CYS A 92 1.82 -64.82 50.68
CA CYS A 92 1.11 -65.63 51.67
C CYS A 92 0.72 -67.04 51.17
N LEU A 93 1.31 -67.53 50.07
CA LEU A 93 1.05 -68.86 49.50
C LEU A 93 2.01 -69.94 50.02
N SER A 94 3.07 -69.59 50.75
CA SER A 94 3.93 -70.58 51.38
C SER A 94 4.54 -70.13 52.70
N ALA A 95 4.53 -71.03 53.69
CA ALA A 95 5.15 -70.83 54.99
C ALA A 95 6.29 -71.84 55.19
N HIS A 96 7.42 -71.37 55.71
CA HIS A 96 8.61 -72.19 55.88
C HIS A 96 9.18 -72.07 57.30
N ILE A 97 9.40 -73.20 57.98
CA ILE A 97 10.33 -73.20 59.11
C ILE A 97 11.71 -72.89 58.53
N THR A 98 12.39 -71.85 59.03
CA THR A 98 13.77 -71.51 58.65
C THR A 98 14.77 -71.92 59.72
N HIS A 99 14.38 -71.79 60.99
CA HIS A 99 15.19 -72.14 62.14
C HIS A 99 14.37 -72.94 63.16
N ILE A 100 14.96 -73.95 63.78
CA ILE A 100 14.34 -74.67 64.91
C ILE A 100 15.37 -75.19 65.90
N PHE A 101 15.04 -75.06 67.18
CA PHE A 101 15.82 -75.52 68.32
C PHE A 101 14.88 -76.15 69.35
N LEU A 102 15.02 -77.45 69.64
CA LEU A 102 14.13 -78.17 70.58
C LEU A 102 14.62 -78.14 72.05
N GLY A 103 15.72 -77.43 72.34
CA GLY A 103 16.26 -77.37 73.70
C GLY A 103 16.72 -78.71 74.25
N SER A 104 16.44 -78.92 75.54
CA SER A 104 16.79 -80.12 76.31
C SER A 104 15.57 -80.70 77.03
N ASP A 105 14.40 -80.63 76.40
CA ASP A 105 13.11 -81.05 76.96
C ASP A 105 12.57 -82.28 76.22
N ASP A 106 12.67 -83.45 76.86
CA ASP A 106 12.25 -84.74 76.30
C ASP A 106 10.73 -84.87 76.07
N LEU A 107 9.93 -83.90 76.55
CA LEU A 107 8.46 -83.92 76.45
C LEU A 107 7.93 -83.32 75.13
N LEU A 108 8.71 -82.51 74.41
CA LEU A 108 8.28 -81.87 73.16
C LEU A 108 7.94 -82.89 72.07
N SER A 109 6.79 -82.72 71.41
CA SER A 109 6.26 -83.61 70.37
C SER A 109 5.97 -82.89 69.05
N VAL A 110 5.75 -83.66 67.98
CA VAL A 110 5.32 -83.14 66.66
C VAL A 110 4.03 -82.32 66.77
N ASN A 111 3.13 -82.65 67.70
CA ASN A 111 1.89 -81.90 67.88
C ASN A 111 2.14 -80.49 68.45
N ASP A 112 3.15 -80.31 69.29
CA ASP A 112 3.48 -78.99 69.86
C ASP A 112 4.05 -78.05 68.80
N LEU A 113 4.75 -78.59 67.79
CA LEU A 113 5.15 -77.84 66.60
C LEU A 113 3.92 -77.44 65.77
N ILE A 114 2.96 -78.35 65.56
CA ILE A 114 1.71 -78.07 64.80
C ILE A 114 0.83 -77.06 65.53
N HIS A 115 0.76 -77.11 66.87
CA HIS A 115 0.08 -76.12 67.69
C HIS A 115 0.80 -74.76 67.62
N CYS A 116 2.14 -74.71 67.66
CA CYS A 116 2.87 -73.47 67.45
C CYS A 116 2.55 -72.84 66.06
N ILE A 117 2.59 -73.65 64.99
CA ILE A 117 2.26 -73.24 63.61
C ILE A 117 0.83 -72.68 63.51
N ARG A 118 -0.16 -73.34 64.13
CA ARG A 118 -1.57 -72.93 64.06
C ARG A 118 -1.96 -71.80 64.99
N ASP A 119 -1.58 -71.91 66.26
CA ASP A 119 -2.17 -71.14 67.34
C ASP A 119 -1.31 -69.92 67.71
N LYS A 120 -0.02 -69.91 67.32
CA LYS A 120 0.88 -68.76 67.46
C LYS A 120 1.19 -68.09 66.12
N PHE A 121 1.64 -68.84 65.11
CA PHE A 121 1.89 -68.30 63.75
C PHE A 121 0.63 -68.14 62.88
N LEU A 122 -0.56 -68.52 63.38
CA LEU A 122 -1.86 -68.37 62.71
C LEU A 122 -2.01 -69.09 61.36
N ILE A 123 -1.10 -70.00 61.02
CA ILE A 123 -1.13 -70.76 59.76
C ILE A 123 -2.16 -71.89 59.91
N THR A 124 -3.35 -71.72 59.31
CA THR A 124 -4.46 -72.69 59.45
C THR A 124 -4.62 -73.59 58.23
N HIS A 125 -4.18 -73.15 57.05
CA HIS A 125 -4.40 -73.83 55.77
C HIS A 125 -3.12 -74.49 55.23
N GLY A 126 -3.28 -75.52 54.39
CA GLY A 126 -2.17 -76.06 53.60
C GLY A 126 -1.06 -76.81 54.34
N ILE A 127 -1.22 -77.09 55.64
CA ILE A 127 -0.17 -77.60 56.53
C ILE A 127 0.26 -79.03 56.17
N ASP A 128 1.55 -79.22 55.89
CA ASP A 128 2.16 -80.53 55.62
C ASP A 128 2.72 -81.17 56.89
N GLN A 129 1.90 -82.00 57.54
CA GLN A 129 2.28 -82.75 58.74
C GLN A 129 3.43 -83.74 58.51
N ALA A 130 3.64 -84.24 57.28
CA ALA A 130 4.74 -85.15 56.98
C ALA A 130 6.09 -84.42 56.94
N ILE A 131 6.12 -83.19 56.41
CA ILE A 131 7.31 -82.32 56.47
C ILE A 131 7.59 -81.89 57.91
N ILE A 132 6.58 -81.46 58.69
CA ILE A 132 6.77 -81.07 60.10
C ILE A 132 7.32 -82.24 60.94
N THR A 133 6.87 -83.47 60.67
CA THR A 133 7.41 -84.68 61.32
C THR A 133 8.90 -84.87 60.97
N GLN A 134 9.31 -84.71 59.72
CA GLN A 134 10.72 -84.79 59.30
C GLN A 134 11.58 -83.70 59.94
N VAL A 135 11.07 -82.47 60.06
CA VAL A 135 11.76 -81.36 60.75
C VAL A 135 11.99 -81.70 62.22
N TYR A 136 10.96 -82.21 62.91
CA TYR A 136 11.06 -82.65 64.30
C TYR A 136 12.06 -83.80 64.48
N GLU A 137 12.00 -84.85 63.67
CA GLU A 137 12.93 -85.99 63.74
C GLU A 137 14.38 -85.56 63.49
N LYS A 138 14.59 -84.67 62.51
CA LYS A 138 15.91 -84.11 62.19
C LYS A 138 16.45 -83.26 63.34
N ALA A 139 15.63 -82.38 63.93
CA ALA A 139 16.01 -81.59 65.11
C ALA A 139 16.32 -82.49 66.32
N ARG A 140 15.50 -83.52 66.57
CA ARG A 140 15.71 -84.49 67.65
C ARG A 140 16.99 -85.32 67.46
N SER A 141 17.48 -85.48 66.23
CA SER A 141 18.76 -86.14 65.94
C SER A 141 20.00 -85.31 66.29
N MET A 142 19.84 -84.01 66.56
CA MET A 142 20.93 -83.06 66.85
C MET A 142 20.64 -82.28 68.15
N PRO A 143 20.54 -82.96 69.32
CA PRO A 143 20.15 -82.33 70.58
C PRO A 143 21.13 -81.20 70.98
N GLY A 144 20.57 -80.04 71.32
CA GLY A 144 21.33 -78.85 71.68
C GLY A 144 21.88 -78.02 70.51
N ALA A 145 21.56 -78.36 69.26
CA ALA A 145 21.88 -77.55 68.09
C ALA A 145 20.62 -76.88 67.49
N THR A 146 20.79 -75.72 66.87
CA THR A 146 19.79 -75.11 65.99
C THR A 146 19.94 -75.72 64.59
N ILE A 147 18.82 -76.06 63.95
CA ILE A 147 18.80 -76.35 62.50
C ILE A 147 18.47 -75.06 61.76
N GLU A 148 19.28 -74.74 60.75
CA GLU A 148 19.19 -73.53 59.91
C GLU A 148 18.93 -73.95 58.45
N GLU A 149 17.68 -74.32 58.13
CA GLU A 149 17.30 -74.90 56.83
C GLU A 149 15.81 -74.63 56.53
N ARG A 150 15.50 -74.24 55.29
CA ARG A 150 14.16 -73.77 54.88
C ARG A 150 13.23 -74.93 54.47
N PHE A 151 12.35 -75.36 55.38
CA PHE A 151 11.34 -76.39 55.12
C PHE A 151 9.95 -75.79 54.90
N THR A 152 9.38 -75.92 53.70
CA THR A 152 7.98 -75.50 53.43
C THR A 152 7.00 -76.36 54.23
N VAL A 153 6.44 -75.82 55.31
CA VAL A 153 5.50 -76.51 56.21
C VAL A 153 4.03 -76.24 55.91
N ALA A 154 3.71 -75.22 55.11
CA ALA A 154 2.36 -75.01 54.58
C ALA A 154 2.38 -74.41 53.16
N ARG A 155 1.33 -74.70 52.38
CA ARG A 155 1.10 -74.13 51.04
C ARG A 155 -0.36 -73.71 50.84
N GLY A 156 -0.59 -72.46 50.46
CA GLY A 156 -1.88 -71.98 49.96
C GLY A 156 -2.17 -72.47 48.53
N ILE A 157 -3.30 -72.03 48.01
CA ILE A 157 -3.73 -72.19 46.61
C ILE A 157 -3.83 -70.79 46.03
N GLY A 158 -3.00 -70.47 45.02
CA GLY A 158 -3.07 -69.18 44.33
C GLY A 158 -4.43 -68.98 43.63
N PRO A 159 -4.91 -67.72 43.47
CA PRO A 159 -6.09 -67.45 42.68
C PRO A 159 -5.88 -67.86 41.21
N GLY A 160 -6.98 -68.12 40.50
CA GLY A 160 -6.98 -68.16 39.05
C GLY A 160 -7.00 -66.74 38.49
N ALA A 161 -6.40 -66.56 37.31
CA ALA A 161 -6.37 -65.27 36.62
C ALA A 161 -7.79 -64.71 36.40
N GLY A 162 -7.92 -63.39 36.54
CA GLY A 162 -9.17 -62.68 36.28
C GLY A 162 -9.61 -62.71 34.82
N VAL A 163 -10.83 -62.25 34.57
CA VAL A 163 -11.34 -62.03 33.21
C VAL A 163 -11.19 -60.55 32.88
N ASP A 164 -10.30 -60.22 31.95
CA ASP A 164 -10.05 -58.83 31.56
C ASP A 164 -11.31 -58.14 31.03
N GLY A 165 -11.38 -56.82 31.21
CA GLY A 165 -12.39 -55.98 30.60
C GLY A 165 -12.30 -56.01 29.07
N SER A 166 -13.36 -55.58 28.39
CA SER A 166 -13.37 -55.52 26.92
C SER A 166 -14.29 -54.42 26.41
N ILE A 167 -14.10 -54.00 25.15
CA ILE A 167 -14.91 -52.95 24.54
C ILE A 167 -15.91 -53.58 23.56
N GLU A 168 -17.19 -53.41 23.84
CA GLU A 168 -18.26 -53.62 22.87
C GLU A 168 -18.40 -52.39 21.97
N TYR A 169 -18.74 -52.61 20.70
CA TYR A 169 -18.97 -51.54 19.71
C TYR A 169 -20.38 -51.67 19.09
N PRO A 170 -21.46 -51.28 19.83
CA PRO A 170 -22.85 -51.47 19.36
C PRO A 170 -23.14 -50.82 18.00
N VAL A 171 -22.43 -49.74 17.67
CA VAL A 171 -22.54 -49.03 16.38
C VAL A 171 -22.05 -49.86 15.18
N LEU A 172 -21.29 -50.94 15.42
CA LEU A 172 -20.69 -51.80 14.39
C LEU A 172 -21.34 -53.21 14.30
N GLU A 173 -22.31 -53.54 15.17
CA GLU A 173 -22.94 -54.88 15.20
C GLU A 173 -23.68 -55.24 13.90
N ASN A 174 -24.35 -54.25 13.30
CA ASN A 174 -25.07 -54.43 12.03
C ASN A 174 -24.14 -54.40 10.81
N SER A 175 -22.89 -53.93 10.99
CA SER A 175 -21.88 -53.81 9.94
C SER A 175 -21.35 -55.19 9.54
N ARG A 176 -22.14 -55.93 8.76
CA ARG A 176 -21.91 -57.32 8.34
C ARG A 176 -20.71 -57.52 7.40
N LYS A 177 -19.51 -57.09 7.80
CA LYS A 177 -18.21 -57.37 7.18
C LYS A 177 -17.06 -56.95 8.10
N ARG A 178 -16.18 -57.89 8.45
CA ARG A 178 -14.77 -57.61 8.79
C ARG A 178 -14.04 -57.10 7.55
N PHE A 179 -14.26 -55.84 7.21
CA PHE A 179 -13.45 -55.07 6.27
C PHE A 179 -12.76 -53.98 7.08
N VAL A 180 -11.51 -53.65 6.72
CA VAL A 180 -10.79 -52.54 7.34
C VAL A 180 -11.47 -51.26 6.89
N MET A 181 -12.30 -50.68 7.75
CA MET A 181 -12.84 -49.33 7.56
C MET A 181 -11.71 -48.35 7.87
N ASP A 182 -11.01 -47.86 6.85
CA ASP A 182 -10.02 -46.79 7.02
C ASP A 182 -10.74 -45.45 7.23
N MET A 183 -11.23 -45.28 8.46
CA MET A 183 -11.93 -44.08 8.89
C MET A 183 -10.97 -42.90 9.14
N GLU A 184 -9.66 -43.03 8.89
CA GLU A 184 -8.73 -41.90 8.86
C GLU A 184 -8.80 -41.15 7.52
N GLU A 185 -9.23 -41.80 6.44
CA GLU A 185 -9.41 -41.12 5.14
C GLU A 185 -10.51 -40.05 5.18
N VAL A 186 -11.59 -40.27 5.95
CA VAL A 186 -12.73 -39.33 6.02
C VAL A 186 -12.33 -37.97 6.65
N PRO A 187 -11.67 -37.90 7.84
CA PRO A 187 -11.09 -36.66 8.35
C PRO A 187 -10.09 -36.03 7.38
N ARG A 188 -9.18 -36.83 6.79
CA ARG A 188 -8.14 -36.33 5.86
C ARG A 188 -8.75 -35.69 4.61
N ALA A 189 -9.80 -36.28 4.06
CA ALA A 189 -10.51 -35.76 2.90
C ALA A 189 -11.39 -34.55 3.22
N LEU A 190 -12.17 -34.58 4.31
CA LEU A 190 -13.01 -33.45 4.71
C LEU A 190 -12.19 -32.23 5.16
N ASN A 191 -10.96 -32.41 5.64
CA ASN A 191 -10.03 -31.30 5.91
C ASN A 191 -9.33 -30.75 4.65
N HIS A 192 -9.69 -31.20 3.45
CA HIS A 192 -9.10 -30.68 2.21
C HIS A 192 -9.67 -29.31 1.85
N LYS A 193 -8.79 -28.34 1.56
CA LYS A 193 -9.11 -26.94 1.14
C LYS A 193 -9.82 -26.80 -0.21
N SER A 194 -10.37 -27.87 -0.77
CA SER A 194 -11.03 -27.82 -2.07
C SER A 194 -12.17 -28.82 -2.14
N LEU A 195 -13.37 -28.27 -2.31
CA LEU A 195 -14.61 -29.00 -2.41
C LEU A 195 -14.69 -29.91 -3.67
N ASP A 196 -13.86 -29.67 -4.69
CA ASP A 196 -13.72 -30.58 -5.84
C ASP A 196 -12.74 -31.73 -5.59
N ALA A 197 -11.73 -31.54 -4.73
CA ALA A 197 -10.89 -32.65 -4.25
C ALA A 197 -11.71 -33.61 -3.37
N ILE A 198 -12.61 -33.07 -2.54
CA ILE A 198 -13.59 -33.86 -1.76
C ILE A 198 -14.47 -34.71 -2.71
N LYS A 199 -15.04 -34.14 -3.78
CA LYS A 199 -15.81 -34.89 -4.80
C LYS A 199 -15.01 -35.94 -5.57
N ALA A 200 -13.69 -35.75 -5.69
CA ALA A 200 -12.79 -36.67 -6.36
C ALA A 200 -12.29 -37.81 -5.46
N SER A 201 -12.44 -37.68 -4.14
CA SER A 201 -12.02 -38.69 -3.17
C SER A 201 -12.89 -39.96 -3.23
N ASN A 202 -12.27 -41.11 -2.98
CA ASN A 202 -12.92 -42.44 -3.02
C ASN A 202 -13.21 -42.97 -1.59
N ILE A 203 -13.63 -42.07 -0.70
CA ILE A 203 -13.92 -42.37 0.70
C ILE A 203 -15.30 -43.00 0.87
N THR A 204 -15.49 -43.73 1.97
CA THR A 204 -16.78 -44.28 2.42
C THR A 204 -16.80 -44.21 3.95
N GLY A 205 -17.96 -43.96 4.56
CA GLY A 205 -18.04 -43.81 6.02
C GLY A 205 -19.33 -44.33 6.64
N LEU A 206 -19.44 -44.17 7.96
CA LEU A 206 -20.63 -44.50 8.74
C LEU A 206 -21.14 -43.22 9.41
N LEU A 207 -22.40 -42.86 9.17
CA LEU A 207 -23.05 -41.71 9.80
C LEU A 207 -23.66 -42.13 11.14
N VAL A 208 -23.40 -41.34 12.18
CA VAL A 208 -23.98 -41.48 13.52
C VAL A 208 -24.80 -40.25 13.91
N PHE A 209 -25.76 -40.42 14.81
CA PHE A 209 -26.66 -39.35 15.28
C PHE A 209 -26.38 -38.91 16.73
N PRO A 210 -26.79 -37.70 17.16
CA PRO A 210 -26.56 -37.22 18.53
C PRO A 210 -27.20 -38.14 19.57
N GLY A 211 -26.41 -38.59 20.55
CA GLY A 211 -26.81 -39.54 21.59
C GLY A 211 -26.71 -41.02 21.20
N GLN A 212 -26.26 -41.36 19.98
CA GLN A 212 -25.98 -42.74 19.60
C GLN A 212 -24.76 -43.28 20.35
N VAL A 213 -24.90 -44.43 21.01
CA VAL A 213 -23.80 -45.16 21.66
C VAL A 213 -22.87 -45.74 20.60
N LEU A 214 -21.56 -45.51 20.77
CA LEU A 214 -20.51 -45.87 19.83
C LEU A 214 -19.69 -47.07 20.32
N ALA A 215 -19.29 -47.02 21.60
CA ALA A 215 -18.56 -48.06 22.29
C ALA A 215 -18.98 -48.12 23.76
N LYS A 216 -18.74 -49.26 24.42
CA LYS A 216 -19.00 -49.47 25.84
C LYS A 216 -17.93 -50.37 26.44
N ALA A 217 -17.40 -50.00 27.61
CA ALA A 217 -16.51 -50.86 28.37
C ALA A 217 -17.32 -51.86 29.21
N ILE A 218 -16.91 -53.13 29.13
CA ILE A 218 -17.28 -54.19 30.06
C ILE A 218 -16.24 -54.18 31.18
N GLU A 219 -16.72 -54.12 32.42
CA GLU A 219 -15.90 -54.18 33.63
C GLU A 219 -15.26 -55.58 33.79
N PRO A 220 -14.00 -55.69 34.28
CA PRO A 220 -13.34 -56.97 34.45
C PRO A 220 -14.01 -57.86 35.50
N GLY A 221 -13.92 -59.17 35.29
CA GLY A 221 -14.41 -60.19 36.21
C GLY A 221 -13.34 -60.71 37.17
N PRO A 222 -13.73 -61.15 38.38
CA PRO A 222 -12.86 -61.92 39.26
C PRO A 222 -12.55 -63.30 38.67
N GLY A 223 -11.35 -63.80 38.92
CA GLY A 223 -10.93 -65.17 38.61
C GLY A 223 -11.38 -66.19 39.66
N ASP A 224 -10.95 -67.44 39.50
CA ASP A 224 -11.22 -68.50 40.47
C ASP A 224 -10.56 -68.19 41.84
N ALA A 225 -11.32 -68.36 42.93
CA ALA A 225 -10.88 -67.96 44.26
C ALA A 225 -9.80 -68.90 44.84
N GLY A 226 -8.66 -68.32 45.21
CA GLY A 226 -7.58 -68.97 45.95
C GLY A 226 -7.75 -68.88 47.47
N VAL A 227 -6.81 -69.48 48.21
CA VAL A 227 -6.76 -69.45 49.68
C VAL A 227 -5.30 -69.35 50.14
N ASP A 228 -4.96 -68.39 51.00
CA ASP A 228 -3.61 -68.23 51.57
C ASP A 228 -3.30 -69.27 52.69
N VAL A 229 -2.09 -69.27 53.25
CA VAL A 229 -1.72 -70.18 54.36
C VAL A 229 -2.45 -69.89 55.68
N TYR A 230 -3.01 -68.69 55.85
CA TYR A 230 -3.77 -68.29 57.04
C TYR A 230 -5.25 -68.70 56.96
N GLY A 231 -5.77 -68.98 55.76
CA GLY A 231 -7.15 -69.35 55.47
C GLY A 231 -8.00 -68.24 54.84
N ASN A 232 -7.41 -67.09 54.47
CA ASN A 232 -8.12 -66.00 53.80
C ASN A 232 -8.33 -66.31 52.32
N THR A 233 -9.46 -65.89 51.75
CA THR A 233 -9.75 -66.03 50.32
C THR A 233 -8.98 -64.98 49.50
N LEU A 234 -8.24 -65.45 48.51
CA LEU A 234 -7.54 -64.62 47.52
C LEU A 234 -8.37 -64.55 46.23
N VAL A 235 -8.50 -63.38 45.63
CA VAL A 235 -9.19 -63.19 44.35
C VAL A 235 -8.39 -62.21 43.50
N GLU A 236 -8.01 -62.63 42.29
CA GLU A 236 -7.44 -61.77 41.26
C GLU A 236 -8.57 -61.25 40.36
N VAL A 237 -8.47 -60.00 39.90
CA VAL A 237 -9.45 -59.34 39.02
C VAL A 237 -8.73 -58.93 37.74
N GLY A 238 -9.35 -59.14 36.59
CA GLY A 238 -8.74 -58.84 35.28
C GLY A 238 -8.46 -57.35 35.08
N GLU A 239 -7.69 -57.02 34.03
CA GLU A 239 -7.33 -55.63 33.74
C GLU A 239 -8.54 -54.80 33.27
N SER A 240 -8.65 -53.57 33.78
CA SER A 240 -9.71 -52.64 33.39
C SER A 240 -9.37 -51.91 32.08
N VAL A 241 -10.20 -52.09 31.05
CA VAL A 241 -10.02 -51.39 29.77
C VAL A 241 -10.64 -49.99 29.82
N CYS A 242 -9.85 -48.98 29.44
CA CYS A 242 -10.29 -47.58 29.36
C CYS A 242 -10.79 -47.23 27.96
N LEU A 243 -11.87 -46.44 27.87
CA LEU A 243 -12.35 -45.90 26.59
C LEU A 243 -11.57 -44.63 26.23
N SER A 244 -11.14 -44.52 24.97
CA SER A 244 -10.44 -43.32 24.49
C SER A 244 -11.27 -42.58 23.43
N TYR A 245 -11.46 -41.28 23.62
CA TYR A 245 -12.33 -40.46 22.77
C TYR A 245 -11.72 -39.10 22.39
N GLY A 246 -12.05 -38.65 21.19
CA GLY A 246 -11.62 -37.42 20.55
C GLY A 246 -12.74 -36.41 20.40
N GLU A 247 -12.70 -35.61 19.34
CA GLU A 247 -13.69 -34.57 19.12
C GLU A 247 -15.10 -35.13 18.91
N ASN A 248 -16.08 -34.39 19.43
CA ASN A 248 -17.52 -34.60 19.22
C ASN A 248 -18.07 -35.94 19.72
N VAL A 249 -17.36 -36.59 20.65
CA VAL A 249 -17.79 -37.75 21.43
C VAL A 249 -17.87 -37.35 22.91
N VAL A 250 -18.81 -37.94 23.65
CA VAL A 250 -18.99 -37.74 25.09
C VAL A 250 -19.11 -39.11 25.78
N GLU A 251 -18.31 -39.30 26.82
CA GLU A 251 -18.37 -40.44 27.72
C GLU A 251 -19.42 -40.22 28.83
N ASN A 252 -20.27 -41.23 29.08
CA ASN A 252 -21.15 -41.32 30.25
C ASN A 252 -21.29 -42.80 30.62
N ASP A 253 -21.31 -43.14 31.91
CA ASP A 253 -21.62 -44.49 32.43
C ASP A 253 -20.92 -45.66 31.69
N ASN A 254 -19.58 -45.57 31.56
CA ASN A 254 -18.73 -46.51 30.82
C ASN A 254 -19.13 -46.73 29.34
N ALA A 255 -19.73 -45.72 28.70
CA ALA A 255 -20.11 -45.72 27.29
C ALA A 255 -19.74 -44.41 26.56
N LEU A 256 -19.18 -44.53 25.36
CA LEU A 256 -18.96 -43.42 24.43
C LEU A 256 -20.22 -43.16 23.60
N SER A 257 -20.57 -41.89 23.43
CA SER A 257 -21.75 -41.47 22.66
C SER A 257 -21.43 -40.29 21.73
N SER A 258 -22.05 -40.23 20.55
CA SER A 258 -21.85 -39.09 19.64
C SER A 258 -22.53 -37.82 20.19
N HIS A 259 -21.82 -36.69 20.18
CA HIS A 259 -22.40 -35.39 20.49
C HIS A 259 -23.19 -34.79 19.32
N ILE A 260 -22.93 -35.23 18.09
CA ILE A 260 -23.40 -34.60 16.85
C ILE A 260 -23.98 -35.60 15.84
N TYR A 261 -24.52 -35.07 14.75
CA TYR A 261 -24.74 -35.84 13.53
C TYR A 261 -23.48 -35.75 12.68
N GLY A 262 -22.86 -36.88 12.32
CA GLY A 262 -21.63 -36.87 11.51
C GLY A 262 -20.99 -38.22 11.31
N TYR A 263 -19.79 -38.21 10.72
CA TYR A 263 -19.05 -39.40 10.34
C TYR A 263 -18.24 -39.95 11.51
N LEU A 264 -18.45 -41.23 11.84
CA LEU A 264 -17.66 -41.91 12.87
C LEU A 264 -16.23 -42.15 12.38
N CYS A 265 -15.25 -41.76 13.19
CA CYS A 265 -13.83 -41.87 12.91
C CYS A 265 -13.09 -42.58 14.06
N LEU A 266 -12.15 -43.44 13.71
CA LEU A 266 -11.32 -44.22 14.64
C LEU A 266 -9.86 -44.12 14.17
N SER A 267 -8.98 -43.68 15.06
CA SER A 267 -7.53 -43.54 14.86
C SER A 267 -6.84 -43.74 16.20
N GLU A 268 -5.75 -44.50 16.29
CA GLU A 268 -5.04 -44.81 17.55
C GLU A 268 -5.99 -45.25 18.69
N GLU A 269 -6.94 -46.15 18.39
CA GLU A 269 -7.99 -46.65 19.31
C GLU A 269 -8.91 -45.55 19.91
N ARG A 270 -8.90 -44.36 19.29
CA ARG A 270 -9.64 -43.17 19.72
C ARG A 270 -10.83 -42.87 18.83
N MET A 271 -12.04 -42.94 19.41
CA MET A 271 -13.27 -42.63 18.69
C MET A 271 -13.53 -41.12 18.63
N SER A 272 -13.84 -40.60 17.45
CA SER A 272 -14.24 -39.21 17.21
C SER A 272 -15.36 -39.14 16.17
N VAL A 273 -16.04 -38.00 16.04
CA VAL A 273 -17.08 -37.80 15.02
C VAL A 273 -16.82 -36.51 14.24
N VAL A 274 -16.63 -36.61 12.93
CA VAL A 274 -16.39 -35.45 12.05
C VAL A 274 -17.72 -34.92 11.51
N SER A 275 -17.91 -33.60 11.57
CA SER A 275 -19.11 -32.95 11.02
C SER A 275 -19.18 -33.14 9.50
N PRO A 276 -20.37 -33.39 8.92
CA PRO A 276 -20.56 -33.41 7.46
C PRO A 276 -20.63 -31.99 6.87
N LEU A 277 -20.58 -30.95 7.70
CA LEU A 277 -20.54 -29.55 7.27
C LEU A 277 -19.09 -29.13 6.97
N TRP A 278 -18.85 -28.77 5.72
CA TRP A 278 -17.62 -28.15 5.25
C TRP A 278 -17.84 -26.65 5.05
N VAL A 279 -16.90 -25.83 5.51
CA VAL A 279 -16.90 -24.36 5.33
C VAL A 279 -15.69 -24.00 4.48
N ASP A 280 -15.89 -23.11 3.51
CA ASP A 280 -14.82 -22.68 2.61
C ASP A 280 -13.78 -21.81 3.34
N ASP A 281 -12.54 -21.80 2.84
CA ASP A 281 -11.40 -21.04 3.37
C ASP A 281 -11.72 -19.52 3.42
N ASP A 282 -12.59 -19.04 2.52
CA ASP A 282 -13.03 -17.64 2.44
C ASP A 282 -14.20 -17.28 3.37
N ALA A 283 -14.77 -18.27 4.09
CA ALA A 283 -15.96 -18.16 4.92
C ALA A 283 -17.21 -17.56 4.21
N MET A 284 -17.30 -17.63 2.88
CA MET A 284 -18.43 -17.16 2.08
C MET A 284 -19.41 -18.27 1.71
N SER A 285 -19.03 -19.55 1.79
CA SER A 285 -19.94 -20.66 1.52
C SER A 285 -19.75 -21.83 2.50
N ALA A 286 -20.85 -22.48 2.86
CA ALA A 286 -20.85 -23.69 3.66
C ALA A 286 -21.74 -24.75 3.01
N TYR A 287 -21.28 -26.00 3.06
CA TYR A 287 -21.83 -27.12 2.32
C TYR A 287 -22.01 -28.33 3.24
N PHE A 288 -23.14 -29.01 3.11
CA PHE A 288 -23.29 -30.37 3.62
C PHE A 288 -22.66 -31.32 2.60
N VAL A 289 -21.63 -32.06 3.03
CA VAL A 289 -20.94 -33.09 2.25
C VAL A 289 -21.56 -34.43 2.60
N LEU A 290 -22.11 -35.10 1.58
CA LEU A 290 -22.64 -36.46 1.65
C LEU A 290 -21.68 -37.39 0.93
N ILE A 291 -20.91 -38.17 1.68
CA ILE A 291 -20.01 -39.21 1.15
C ILE A 291 -20.76 -40.56 1.03
N PRO A 292 -20.28 -41.53 0.22
CA PRO A 292 -20.80 -42.91 0.20
C PRO A 292 -20.84 -43.54 1.59
N LEU A 293 -21.85 -44.38 1.87
CA LEU A 293 -22.08 -44.94 3.21
C LEU A 293 -21.99 -46.46 3.23
N TYR A 294 -21.50 -47.03 4.33
CA TYR A 294 -21.51 -48.48 4.55
C TYR A 294 -22.91 -49.03 4.90
N GLU A 295 -23.78 -48.18 5.47
CA GLU A 295 -25.15 -48.50 5.90
C GLU A 295 -26.10 -47.34 5.54
N ASP A 296 -27.42 -47.56 5.65
CA ASP A 296 -28.43 -46.52 5.39
C ASP A 296 -28.27 -45.34 6.37
N ALA A 297 -28.36 -44.12 5.86
CA ALA A 297 -28.16 -42.92 6.66
C ALA A 297 -29.20 -42.79 7.79
N PRO A 298 -28.80 -42.55 9.06
CA PRO A 298 -29.75 -42.18 10.10
C PRO A 298 -30.45 -40.86 9.74
N LYS A 299 -31.74 -40.74 10.06
CA LYS A 299 -32.55 -39.60 9.64
C LYS A 299 -32.07 -38.29 10.28
N LEU A 300 -31.48 -37.41 9.47
CA LEU A 300 -31.09 -36.06 9.87
C LEU A 300 -32.33 -35.17 10.07
N THR A 301 -32.39 -34.44 11.19
CA THR A 301 -33.42 -33.42 11.45
C THR A 301 -32.92 -32.00 11.17
N GLU A 302 -33.84 -31.05 10.93
CA GLU A 302 -33.50 -29.65 10.69
C GLU A 302 -32.89 -29.00 11.95
N GLU A 303 -33.34 -29.40 13.14
CA GLU A 303 -32.82 -28.93 14.43
C GLU A 303 -31.35 -29.33 14.64
N TRP A 304 -30.95 -30.55 14.27
CA TRP A 304 -29.56 -30.99 14.37
C TRP A 304 -28.66 -30.22 13.38
N LEU A 305 -29.11 -30.07 12.13
CA LEU A 305 -28.34 -29.36 11.09
C LEU A 305 -28.18 -27.86 11.42
N LEU A 306 -29.23 -27.20 11.91
CA LEU A 306 -29.17 -25.81 12.37
C LEU A 306 -28.33 -25.64 13.65
N ARG A 307 -28.36 -26.62 14.56
CA ARG A 307 -27.52 -26.63 15.77
C ARG A 307 -26.04 -26.74 15.40
N ASP A 308 -25.68 -27.56 14.42
CA ASP A 308 -24.28 -27.75 14.01
C ASP A 308 -23.76 -26.55 13.20
N LEU A 309 -24.56 -25.99 12.28
CA LEU A 309 -24.25 -24.71 11.61
C LEU A 309 -23.95 -23.60 12.62
N LYS A 310 -24.80 -23.45 13.65
CA LYS A 310 -24.61 -22.48 14.73
C LYS A 310 -23.37 -22.76 15.58
N ARG A 311 -23.01 -24.04 15.77
CA ARG A 311 -21.82 -24.49 16.51
C ARG A 311 -20.52 -24.17 15.76
N LEU A 312 -20.53 -24.30 14.43
CA LEU A 312 -19.49 -23.80 13.52
C LEU A 312 -19.48 -22.26 13.37
N GLY A 313 -20.23 -21.53 14.21
CA GLY A 313 -20.25 -20.06 14.23
C GLY A 313 -21.04 -19.41 13.09
N ILE A 314 -21.64 -20.17 12.17
CA ILE A 314 -22.42 -19.63 11.04
C ILE A 314 -23.69 -18.96 11.57
N ARG A 315 -23.83 -17.67 11.26
CA ARG A 315 -24.90 -16.77 11.75
C ARG A 315 -25.64 -16.05 10.64
N HIS A 316 -25.02 -15.93 9.47
CA HIS A 316 -25.54 -15.22 8.30
C HIS A 316 -25.69 -16.17 7.11
N GLY A 317 -26.53 -15.79 6.13
CA GLY A 317 -26.56 -16.47 4.83
C GLY A 317 -27.15 -17.89 4.77
N ILE A 318 -27.76 -18.41 5.84
CA ILE A 318 -28.29 -19.79 5.90
C ILE A 318 -29.44 -19.99 4.90
N ILE A 319 -29.28 -20.97 4.00
CA ILE A 319 -30.21 -21.30 2.92
C ILE A 319 -31.24 -22.30 3.46
N GLY A 320 -32.28 -21.79 4.13
CA GLY A 320 -33.30 -22.62 4.79
C GLY A 320 -33.99 -23.66 3.89
N ASP A 321 -34.14 -23.39 2.59
CA ASP A 321 -34.70 -24.37 1.64
C ASP A 321 -33.75 -25.55 1.37
N ALA A 322 -32.44 -25.35 1.43
CA ALA A 322 -31.46 -26.44 1.32
C ALA A 322 -31.47 -27.29 2.58
N VAL A 323 -31.47 -26.66 3.76
CA VAL A 323 -31.59 -27.33 5.08
C VAL A 323 -32.85 -28.21 5.12
N ARG A 324 -34.03 -27.63 4.80
CA ARG A 324 -35.29 -28.39 4.70
C ARG A 324 -35.23 -29.53 3.69
N LYS A 325 -34.62 -29.32 2.51
CA LYS A 325 -34.54 -30.35 1.47
C LYS A 325 -33.71 -31.56 1.91
N ILE A 326 -32.61 -31.34 2.63
CA ILE A 326 -31.76 -32.40 3.17
C ILE A 326 -32.50 -33.17 4.29
N SER A 327 -33.15 -32.47 5.23
CA SER A 327 -33.79 -33.09 6.40
C SER A 327 -35.17 -33.73 6.14
N SER A 328 -35.81 -33.46 5.00
CA SER A 328 -37.18 -33.91 4.69
C SER A 328 -37.26 -35.25 3.95
N HIS A 329 -36.18 -35.69 3.32
CA HIS A 329 -36.12 -36.91 2.51
C HIS A 329 -35.13 -37.91 3.13
N PRO A 330 -35.27 -39.23 2.87
CA PRO A 330 -34.16 -40.16 3.07
C PRO A 330 -32.93 -39.67 2.30
N MET A 331 -31.76 -39.72 2.95
CA MET A 331 -30.50 -39.38 2.30
C MET A 331 -30.30 -40.32 1.10
N PRO A 332 -30.06 -39.83 -0.13
CA PRO A 332 -29.85 -40.72 -1.27
C PRO A 332 -28.56 -41.53 -1.08
N SER A 333 -28.57 -42.81 -1.44
CA SER A 333 -27.34 -43.57 -1.64
C SER A 333 -26.53 -42.92 -2.76
N VAL A 334 -25.23 -42.69 -2.55
CA VAL A 334 -24.35 -42.04 -3.54
C VAL A 334 -23.09 -42.87 -3.78
N ASP A 335 -22.70 -43.01 -5.05
CA ASP A 335 -21.47 -43.71 -5.45
C ASP A 335 -20.20 -42.83 -5.32
N ARG A 336 -20.38 -41.52 -5.10
CA ARG A 336 -19.31 -40.51 -4.93
C ARG A 336 -19.79 -39.36 -4.04
N PRO A 337 -18.88 -38.62 -3.37
CA PRO A 337 -19.26 -37.50 -2.53
C PRO A 337 -20.05 -36.41 -3.27
N GLN A 338 -21.21 -36.04 -2.73
CA GLN A 338 -22.06 -34.94 -3.20
C GLN A 338 -22.07 -33.79 -2.18
N THR A 339 -22.33 -32.58 -2.66
CA THR A 339 -22.14 -31.34 -1.88
C THR A 339 -23.32 -30.40 -2.04
N PHE A 340 -24.04 -30.13 -0.95
CA PHE A 340 -25.24 -29.29 -0.95
C PHE A 340 -24.97 -27.98 -0.21
N ARG A 341 -25.00 -26.83 -0.90
CA ARG A 341 -24.73 -25.53 -0.25
C ARG A 341 -25.87 -25.18 0.72
N VAL A 342 -25.53 -25.07 2.00
CA VAL A 342 -26.46 -24.79 3.11
C VAL A 342 -26.34 -23.36 3.65
N ALA A 343 -25.25 -22.64 3.35
CA ALA A 343 -25.15 -21.20 3.59
C ALA A 343 -24.33 -20.48 2.50
N SER A 344 -24.62 -19.20 2.26
CA SER A 344 -23.89 -18.31 1.34
C SER A 344 -23.85 -16.88 1.88
N GLY A 345 -22.66 -16.28 1.96
CA GLY A 345 -22.46 -14.88 2.32
C GLY A 345 -22.87 -13.90 1.20
N ASP A 346 -22.94 -12.61 1.55
CA ASP A 346 -23.21 -11.50 0.63
C ASP A 346 -21.88 -10.92 0.11
N LEU A 347 -21.62 -11.05 -1.19
CA LEU A 347 -20.42 -10.45 -1.79
C LEU A 347 -20.48 -8.90 -1.75
N PRO A 348 -19.37 -8.21 -1.41
CA PRO A 348 -19.29 -6.76 -1.50
C PRO A 348 -19.46 -6.29 -2.95
N LYS A 349 -20.00 -5.09 -3.13
CA LYS A 349 -20.19 -4.47 -4.46
C LYS A 349 -19.62 -3.06 -4.42
N ASN A 350 -18.47 -2.88 -5.05
CA ASN A 350 -17.83 -1.56 -5.14
C ASN A 350 -18.74 -0.55 -5.86
N GLY A 351 -18.53 0.71 -5.51
CA GLY A 351 -19.09 1.85 -6.18
C GLY A 351 -18.62 1.97 -7.64
N ARG A 352 -19.28 2.87 -8.37
CA ARG A 352 -18.82 3.33 -9.69
C ARG A 352 -18.20 4.71 -9.53
N ASP A 353 -17.05 4.93 -10.16
CA ASP A 353 -16.42 6.24 -10.22
C ASP A 353 -17.31 7.26 -10.95
N ALA A 354 -17.09 8.54 -10.63
CA ALA A 354 -17.66 9.64 -11.37
C ALA A 354 -17.17 9.63 -12.83
N SER A 355 -18.01 10.13 -13.76
CA SER A 355 -17.68 10.13 -15.19
C SER A 355 -18.20 11.40 -15.86
N ILE A 356 -17.38 12.01 -16.72
CA ILE A 356 -17.75 13.18 -17.53
C ILE A 356 -17.95 12.74 -18.98
N ASP A 357 -19.15 12.94 -19.50
CA ASP A 357 -19.45 12.82 -20.92
C ASP A 357 -19.43 14.21 -21.58
N TYR A 358 -18.37 14.50 -22.33
CA TYR A 358 -18.17 15.77 -23.03
C TYR A 358 -18.98 15.80 -24.33
N LYS A 359 -19.86 16.79 -24.49
CA LYS A 359 -20.62 17.01 -25.74
C LYS A 359 -19.83 17.83 -26.77
N PHE A 360 -18.53 17.96 -26.57
CA PHE A 360 -17.55 18.60 -27.45
C PHE A 360 -16.20 17.85 -27.38
N ASP A 361 -15.29 18.15 -28.31
CA ASP A 361 -13.91 17.63 -28.29
C ASP A 361 -13.00 18.55 -27.43
N PRO A 362 -12.55 18.13 -26.24
CA PRO A 362 -11.71 18.95 -25.36
C PRO A 362 -10.23 18.98 -25.80
N LEU A 363 -9.81 18.15 -26.76
CA LEU A 363 -8.42 18.08 -27.23
C LEU A 363 -8.14 19.00 -28.43
N LYS A 364 -9.18 19.62 -28.99
CA LYS A 364 -9.11 20.45 -30.19
C LYS A 364 -8.43 21.79 -29.93
N ARG A 365 -7.19 21.94 -30.41
CA ARG A 365 -6.35 23.15 -30.23
C ARG A 365 -6.23 23.99 -31.50
N ALA A 366 -5.78 25.24 -31.34
CA ALA A 366 -5.60 26.17 -32.44
C ALA A 366 -4.41 25.84 -33.35
N GLY A 367 -4.68 25.85 -34.66
CA GLY A 367 -3.69 25.99 -35.74
C GLY A 367 -2.65 24.88 -35.84
N GLN A 368 -2.90 23.86 -36.68
CA GLN A 368 -1.79 23.06 -37.20
C GLN A 368 -0.97 23.94 -38.15
N ILE A 369 0.28 24.22 -37.77
CA ILE A 369 1.26 24.90 -38.63
C ILE A 369 1.50 24.00 -39.83
N THR A 370 1.27 24.52 -41.04
CA THR A 370 1.51 23.76 -42.27
C THR A 370 3.00 23.67 -42.55
N GLU A 371 3.41 22.67 -43.32
CA GLU A 371 4.83 22.47 -43.66
C GLU A 371 5.47 23.69 -44.35
N ASP A 372 4.68 24.55 -45.00
CA ASP A 372 5.11 25.80 -45.65
C ASP A 372 5.33 26.96 -44.67
N GLY A 373 5.08 26.78 -43.37
CA GLY A 373 5.13 27.86 -42.37
C GLY A 373 3.94 28.82 -42.45
N GLY A 374 2.84 28.40 -43.05
CA GLY A 374 1.52 29.01 -42.87
C GLY A 374 0.74 28.28 -41.77
N ILE A 375 -0.51 28.65 -41.57
CA ILE A 375 -1.48 27.92 -40.73
C ILE A 375 -2.66 27.54 -41.60
N ASP A 376 -3.16 26.30 -41.49
CA ASP A 376 -4.37 25.92 -42.23
C ASP A 376 -5.60 26.54 -41.57
N LEU A 377 -6.05 27.64 -42.16
CA LEU A 377 -7.22 28.39 -41.73
C LEU A 377 -8.56 27.70 -42.03
N ARG A 378 -8.57 26.57 -42.75
CA ARG A 378 -9.77 25.72 -42.92
C ARG A 378 -9.92 24.68 -41.81
N ALA A 379 -8.86 24.42 -41.04
CA ALA A 379 -8.96 23.68 -39.78
C ALA A 379 -9.54 24.54 -38.63
N ARG A 380 -9.89 25.81 -38.88
CA ARG A 380 -10.56 26.70 -37.92
C ARG A 380 -12.02 26.30 -37.66
N ASN A 381 -12.16 25.30 -36.80
CA ASN A 381 -13.04 25.39 -35.64
C ASN A 381 -12.16 25.03 -34.43
N SER A 382 -11.13 25.86 -34.21
CA SER A 382 -10.09 25.74 -33.17
C SER A 382 -10.58 26.13 -31.79
N HIS A 383 -11.66 26.90 -31.75
CA HIS A 383 -12.49 27.10 -30.59
C HIS A 383 -13.66 26.11 -30.69
N VAL A 384 -14.05 25.52 -29.56
CA VAL A 384 -15.36 24.90 -29.45
C VAL A 384 -16.35 26.05 -29.31
N SER A 385 -16.82 26.53 -30.46
CA SER A 385 -17.92 27.51 -30.53
C SER A 385 -19.19 26.86 -29.99
N VAL A 386 -19.81 27.52 -29.02
CA VAL A 386 -21.07 27.09 -28.42
C VAL A 386 -22.07 28.23 -28.47
N THR A 387 -23.35 27.88 -28.60
CA THR A 387 -24.45 28.83 -28.50
C THR A 387 -25.05 28.83 -27.10
N VAL A 388 -25.71 29.93 -26.73
CA VAL A 388 -26.46 30.02 -25.47
C VAL A 388 -27.45 28.86 -25.30
N GLY A 389 -27.44 28.24 -24.12
CA GLY A 389 -28.25 27.06 -23.76
C GLY A 389 -27.66 25.71 -24.19
N GLN A 390 -26.63 25.67 -25.04
CA GLN A 390 -26.01 24.42 -25.50
C GLN A 390 -25.42 23.63 -24.32
N THR A 391 -25.67 22.31 -24.30
CA THR A 391 -25.03 21.39 -23.34
C THR A 391 -23.54 21.29 -23.64
N LEU A 392 -22.71 21.47 -22.62
CA LEU A 392 -21.26 21.36 -22.69
C LEU A 392 -20.82 19.93 -22.33
N LEU A 393 -21.28 19.44 -21.18
CA LEU A 393 -20.94 18.11 -20.66
C LEU A 393 -21.97 17.66 -19.62
N GLU A 394 -21.95 16.36 -19.31
CA GLU A 394 -22.76 15.72 -18.28
C GLU A 394 -21.85 14.97 -17.31
N LEU A 395 -21.87 15.36 -16.03
CA LEU A 395 -21.12 14.72 -14.94
C LEU A 395 -22.02 13.72 -14.21
N SER A 396 -21.75 12.43 -14.38
CA SER A 396 -22.33 11.39 -13.53
C SER A 396 -21.60 11.37 -12.18
N LEU A 397 -22.35 11.46 -11.09
CA LEU A 397 -21.80 11.36 -9.73
C LEU A 397 -21.38 9.92 -9.39
N PRO A 398 -20.41 9.72 -8.48
CA PRO A 398 -20.02 8.38 -8.05
C PRO A 398 -21.15 7.73 -7.24
N THR A 399 -21.05 6.41 -7.02
CA THR A 399 -21.99 5.67 -6.16
C THR A 399 -21.30 5.02 -4.99
N ASP A 400 -21.97 4.97 -3.85
CA ASP A 400 -21.52 4.26 -2.64
C ASP A 400 -21.25 2.77 -2.91
N GLY A 401 -20.25 2.22 -2.22
CA GLY A 401 -20.00 0.79 -2.13
C GLY A 401 -20.99 0.11 -1.19
N LYS A 402 -21.43 -1.11 -1.55
CA LYS A 402 -22.28 -1.94 -0.69
C LYS A 402 -21.44 -3.02 -0.02
N VAL A 403 -21.15 -2.78 1.26
CA VAL A 403 -20.47 -3.69 2.19
C VAL A 403 -21.10 -5.09 2.13
N GLY A 404 -20.25 -6.10 1.95
CA GLY A 404 -20.61 -7.51 1.97
C GLY A 404 -20.62 -8.10 3.38
N ARG A 405 -20.99 -9.37 3.52
CA ARG A 405 -20.97 -10.12 4.79
C ARG A 405 -20.60 -11.58 4.59
N ASN A 406 -19.64 -12.08 5.37
CA ASN A 406 -19.32 -13.50 5.42
C ASN A 406 -20.35 -14.29 6.25
N LEU A 407 -20.19 -15.61 6.35
CA LEU A 407 -21.09 -16.50 7.07
C LEU A 407 -21.11 -16.30 8.60
N TYR A 408 -20.03 -15.79 9.18
CA TYR A 408 -19.96 -15.42 10.60
C TYR A 408 -20.69 -14.11 10.90
N GLY A 409 -21.04 -13.34 9.86
CA GLY A 409 -21.73 -12.05 9.92
C GLY A 409 -20.79 -10.85 9.94
N GLU A 410 -19.50 -11.07 9.69
CA GLU A 410 -18.47 -10.03 9.66
C GLU A 410 -18.57 -9.21 8.37
N ALA A 411 -18.32 -7.90 8.47
CA ALA A 411 -18.49 -6.97 7.36
C ALA A 411 -17.28 -7.01 6.41
N ILE A 412 -17.52 -7.31 5.13
CA ILE A 412 -16.51 -7.26 4.08
C ILE A 412 -16.57 -5.87 3.43
N PRO A 413 -15.52 -5.04 3.52
CA PRO A 413 -15.55 -3.69 2.97
C PRO A 413 -15.75 -3.70 1.46
N ALA A 414 -16.46 -2.69 0.97
CA ALA A 414 -16.55 -2.34 -0.44
C ALA A 414 -15.97 -0.93 -0.60
N SER A 415 -15.30 -0.66 -1.72
CA SER A 415 -14.81 0.70 -2.03
C SER A 415 -15.94 1.55 -2.58
N ASP A 416 -16.04 2.80 -2.15
CA ASP A 416 -16.88 3.82 -2.78
C ASP A 416 -16.27 4.26 -4.14
N GLY A 417 -17.10 4.85 -5.00
CA GLY A 417 -16.64 5.41 -6.27
C GLY A 417 -15.82 6.70 -6.12
N THR A 418 -14.78 6.85 -6.93
CA THR A 418 -13.93 8.06 -6.95
C THR A 418 -14.74 9.27 -7.42
N SER A 419 -14.69 10.37 -6.67
CA SER A 419 -15.34 11.63 -7.05
C SER A 419 -14.50 12.45 -8.03
N ILE A 420 -15.16 13.23 -8.90
CA ILE A 420 -14.55 14.27 -9.72
C ILE A 420 -15.19 15.59 -9.33
N GLU A 421 -14.40 16.53 -8.81
CA GLU A 421 -14.84 17.92 -8.69
C GLU A 421 -14.76 18.62 -10.05
N LEU A 422 -15.87 19.17 -10.49
CA LEU A 422 -15.95 20.09 -11.63
C LEU A 422 -16.81 21.29 -11.22
N LYS A 423 -16.44 22.49 -11.65
CA LYS A 423 -17.06 23.75 -11.22
C LYS A 423 -17.53 24.57 -12.44
N PRO A 424 -18.74 25.15 -12.41
CA PRO A 424 -19.21 26.05 -13.45
C PRO A 424 -18.48 27.40 -13.33
N GLY A 425 -17.65 27.70 -14.33
CA GLY A 425 -16.89 28.94 -14.41
C GLY A 425 -17.66 30.08 -15.08
N LEU A 426 -16.91 31.01 -15.69
CA LEU A 426 -17.46 32.18 -16.34
C LEU A 426 -18.44 31.79 -17.45
N ASN A 427 -19.63 32.39 -17.44
CA ASN A 427 -20.72 32.17 -18.40
C ASN A 427 -21.18 30.70 -18.55
N VAL A 428 -21.04 29.88 -17.51
CA VAL A 428 -21.60 28.52 -17.44
C VAL A 428 -22.64 28.41 -16.33
N GLU A 429 -23.60 27.51 -16.50
CA GLU A 429 -24.45 26.97 -15.42
C GLU A 429 -24.39 25.45 -15.38
N CYS A 430 -24.70 24.89 -14.22
CA CYS A 430 -24.96 23.47 -14.02
C CYS A 430 -26.35 23.26 -13.42
N GLN A 431 -27.05 22.21 -13.82
CA GLN A 431 -28.38 21.84 -13.31
C GLN A 431 -28.51 20.32 -13.19
N GLY A 432 -29.39 19.85 -12.29
CA GLY A 432 -29.61 18.42 -12.02
C GLY A 432 -28.80 17.88 -10.84
N GLU A 433 -29.15 16.67 -10.38
CA GLU A 433 -28.52 16.00 -9.24
C GLU A 433 -27.60 14.86 -9.69
N ASN A 434 -28.09 13.93 -10.54
CA ASN A 434 -27.26 12.94 -11.22
C ASN A 434 -27.91 12.49 -12.56
N PRO A 435 -27.28 12.71 -13.73
CA PRO A 435 -26.06 13.49 -13.93
C PRO A 435 -26.30 15.00 -13.75
N ILE A 436 -25.23 15.72 -13.42
CA ILE A 436 -25.19 17.19 -13.41
C ILE A 436 -24.87 17.68 -14.83
N VAL A 437 -25.79 18.43 -15.43
CA VAL A 437 -25.72 18.90 -16.83
C VAL A 437 -25.20 20.33 -16.88
N TYR A 438 -24.12 20.57 -17.64
CA TYR A 438 -23.49 21.89 -17.78
C TYR A 438 -23.90 22.57 -19.09
N ARG A 439 -24.20 23.88 -19.07
CA ARG A 439 -24.67 24.66 -20.23
C ARG A 439 -24.01 26.04 -20.36
N ALA A 440 -23.86 26.51 -21.59
CA ALA A 440 -23.40 27.87 -21.90
C ALA A 440 -24.48 28.94 -21.65
N LYS A 441 -24.09 30.10 -21.12
CA LYS A 441 -24.97 31.28 -20.90
C LYS A 441 -24.86 32.36 -21.97
N ILE A 442 -23.82 32.31 -22.80
CA ILE A 442 -23.61 33.22 -23.94
C ILE A 442 -23.16 32.38 -25.14
N ASP A 443 -23.22 32.99 -26.33
CA ASP A 443 -22.48 32.48 -27.48
C ASP A 443 -20.97 32.78 -27.27
N GLY A 444 -20.08 31.83 -27.59
CA GLY A 444 -18.65 32.02 -27.35
C GLY A 444 -17.79 30.76 -27.50
N SER A 445 -16.53 30.82 -27.05
CA SER A 445 -15.60 29.69 -27.00
C SER A 445 -15.63 29.01 -25.64
N VAL A 446 -15.85 27.69 -25.60
CA VAL A 446 -15.54 26.90 -24.38
C VAL A 446 -14.04 26.95 -24.10
N SER A 447 -13.67 26.96 -22.81
CA SER A 447 -12.34 26.64 -22.32
C SER A 447 -12.45 25.80 -21.05
N LEU A 448 -11.60 24.78 -20.94
CA LEU A 448 -11.57 23.83 -19.83
C LEU A 448 -10.22 23.92 -19.13
N THR A 449 -10.26 24.04 -17.80
CA THR A 449 -9.11 23.91 -16.88
C THR A 449 -9.34 22.68 -16.00
N GLU A 450 -8.37 22.32 -15.15
CA GLU A 450 -8.36 21.04 -14.42
C GLU A 450 -9.63 20.78 -13.59
N ASP A 451 -10.22 21.81 -12.98
CA ASP A 451 -11.46 21.70 -12.18
C ASP A 451 -12.62 22.60 -12.65
N THR A 452 -12.44 23.42 -13.68
CA THR A 452 -13.38 24.50 -14.03
C THR A 452 -13.58 24.64 -15.54
N ILE A 453 -14.84 24.76 -15.97
CA ILE A 453 -15.25 25.00 -17.38
C ILE A 453 -15.84 26.41 -17.55
N ASN A 454 -15.37 27.15 -18.57
CA ASN A 454 -15.76 28.54 -18.85
C ASN A 454 -16.22 28.69 -20.31
N VAL A 455 -17.03 29.71 -20.61
CA VAL A 455 -17.32 30.18 -21.98
C VAL A 455 -16.90 31.65 -22.11
N ASN A 456 -15.98 31.91 -23.04
CA ASN A 456 -15.39 33.22 -23.29
C ASN A 456 -16.02 33.87 -24.52
N ASP A 457 -16.25 35.18 -24.43
CA ASP A 457 -16.67 36.05 -25.53
C ASP A 457 -15.57 36.18 -26.60
N VAL A 458 -15.96 36.27 -27.87
CA VAL A 458 -15.06 36.35 -29.04
C VAL A 458 -15.66 37.26 -30.11
N ILE A 459 -14.95 38.33 -30.48
CA ILE A 459 -15.39 39.23 -31.55
C ILE A 459 -14.90 38.69 -32.90
N GLN A 460 -15.83 38.30 -33.78
CA GLN A 460 -15.52 37.90 -35.15
C GLN A 460 -15.84 39.02 -36.15
N VAL A 461 -14.87 39.37 -36.98
CA VAL A 461 -14.99 40.36 -38.08
C VAL A 461 -14.84 39.65 -39.41
N GLN A 462 -15.92 39.65 -40.21
CA GLN A 462 -15.93 39.10 -41.55
C GLN A 462 -15.57 40.18 -42.57
N GLY A 463 -14.29 40.27 -42.92
CA GLY A 463 -13.76 41.29 -43.82
C GLY A 463 -12.32 41.67 -43.46
N ALA A 464 -11.83 42.72 -44.12
CA ALA A 464 -10.62 43.43 -43.71
C ALA A 464 -10.92 44.46 -42.61
N ILE A 465 -9.88 45.00 -41.98
CA ILE A 465 -9.98 46.21 -41.14
C ILE A 465 -9.57 47.41 -41.98
N ASP A 466 -10.51 48.32 -42.21
CA ASP A 466 -10.50 49.36 -43.23
C ASP A 466 -11.42 50.54 -42.86
N TYR A 467 -11.77 51.39 -43.84
CA TYR A 467 -12.62 52.57 -43.63
C TYR A 467 -14.10 52.25 -43.31
N ASP A 468 -14.60 51.07 -43.68
CA ASP A 468 -16.00 50.66 -43.42
C ASP A 468 -16.14 49.99 -42.05
N THR A 469 -15.06 49.40 -41.53
CA THR A 469 -15.01 48.67 -40.25
C THR A 469 -14.39 49.48 -39.10
N GLY A 470 -13.32 50.23 -39.36
CA GLY A 470 -12.66 51.10 -38.39
C GLY A 470 -11.76 50.42 -37.36
N ASN A 471 -11.21 51.21 -36.43
CA ASN A 471 -10.33 50.73 -35.36
C ASN A 471 -11.08 49.87 -34.34
N ILE A 472 -10.45 48.80 -33.86
CA ILE A 472 -11.02 47.87 -32.88
C ILE A 472 -10.28 48.03 -31.53
N GLU A 473 -11.02 48.30 -30.46
CA GLU A 473 -10.56 48.12 -29.09
C GLU A 473 -11.52 47.18 -28.35
N SER A 474 -11.01 46.05 -27.83
CA SER A 474 -11.80 44.99 -27.19
C SER A 474 -11.10 44.42 -25.96
N PRO A 475 -11.82 44.05 -24.88
CA PRO A 475 -11.26 43.25 -23.80
C PRO A 475 -11.12 41.75 -24.17
N SER A 476 -11.90 41.27 -25.14
CA SER A 476 -12.08 39.86 -25.51
C SER A 476 -11.15 39.45 -26.67
N ASP A 477 -11.11 38.15 -26.98
CA ASP A 477 -10.43 37.62 -28.17
C ASP A 477 -11.02 38.22 -29.46
N VAL A 478 -10.19 38.43 -30.48
CA VAL A 478 -10.58 39.03 -31.77
C VAL A 478 -10.12 38.14 -32.94
N GLU A 479 -11.05 37.77 -33.81
CA GLU A 479 -10.77 37.07 -35.06
C GLU A 479 -11.19 37.92 -36.27
N ILE A 480 -10.25 38.14 -37.20
CA ILE A 480 -10.43 38.91 -38.44
C ILE A 480 -10.20 37.96 -39.61
N SER A 481 -11.15 37.86 -40.54
CA SER A 481 -11.03 36.92 -41.66
C SER A 481 -10.13 37.41 -42.80
N GLY A 482 -10.02 38.73 -43.01
CA GLY A 482 -9.22 39.39 -44.04
C GLY A 482 -7.97 40.10 -43.51
N ASP A 483 -7.54 41.12 -44.25
CA ASP A 483 -6.33 41.92 -44.00
C ASP A 483 -6.55 43.04 -42.96
N ILE A 484 -5.48 43.69 -42.50
CA ILE A 484 -5.55 44.96 -41.76
C ILE A 484 -4.89 46.04 -42.61
N VAL A 485 -5.71 46.94 -43.15
CA VAL A 485 -5.30 48.02 -44.07
C VAL A 485 -4.43 49.04 -43.35
N GLY A 486 -3.53 49.67 -44.11
CA GLY A 486 -2.57 50.64 -43.59
C GLY A 486 -3.22 51.80 -42.82
N GLY A 487 -2.71 52.07 -41.61
CA GLY A 487 -3.15 53.16 -40.74
C GLY A 487 -4.21 52.80 -39.68
N PHE A 488 -4.78 51.60 -39.74
CA PHE A 488 -5.76 51.12 -38.74
C PHE A 488 -5.12 50.40 -37.56
N SER A 489 -5.83 50.32 -36.44
CA SER A 489 -5.37 49.69 -35.20
C SER A 489 -6.35 48.67 -34.63
N VAL A 490 -5.82 47.54 -34.15
CA VAL A 490 -6.55 46.47 -33.45
C VAL A 490 -5.90 46.23 -32.09
N ILE A 491 -6.65 46.49 -31.02
CA ILE A 491 -6.21 46.31 -29.63
C ILE A 491 -7.15 45.34 -28.94
N SER A 492 -6.64 44.17 -28.55
CA SER A 492 -7.37 43.14 -27.80
C SER A 492 -6.76 42.92 -26.43
N GLY A 493 -7.60 42.71 -25.41
CA GLY A 493 -7.20 42.19 -24.11
C GLY A 493 -6.90 40.68 -24.11
N GLY A 494 -7.44 39.95 -25.08
CA GLY A 494 -7.19 38.53 -25.35
C GLY A 494 -6.27 38.30 -26.55
N ASN A 495 -6.50 37.20 -27.25
CA ASN A 495 -5.76 36.78 -28.45
C ASN A 495 -6.25 37.50 -29.72
N VAL A 496 -5.39 37.60 -30.73
CA VAL A 496 -5.74 38.18 -32.04
C VAL A 496 -5.39 37.20 -33.17
N THR A 497 -6.38 36.79 -33.96
CA THR A 497 -6.19 35.95 -35.15
C THR A 497 -6.57 36.72 -36.42
N ILE A 498 -5.65 36.79 -37.38
CA ILE A 498 -5.77 37.55 -38.63
C ILE A 498 -5.57 36.60 -39.82
N GLY A 499 -6.59 36.49 -40.67
CA GLY A 499 -6.57 35.63 -41.85
C GLY A 499 -5.71 36.18 -43.00
N GLY A 500 -5.64 37.50 -43.13
CA GLY A 500 -4.89 38.20 -44.17
C GLY A 500 -3.47 38.61 -43.76
N VAL A 501 -3.05 39.74 -44.31
CA VAL A 501 -1.78 40.46 -44.12
C VAL A 501 -2.01 41.68 -43.22
N ILE A 502 -0.99 42.09 -42.46
CA ILE A 502 -0.97 43.40 -41.79
C ILE A 502 -0.16 44.37 -42.66
N GLU A 503 -0.77 45.47 -43.10
CA GLU A 503 -0.17 46.45 -44.03
C GLU A 503 0.65 47.57 -43.36
N ALA A 504 1.19 48.48 -44.19
CA ALA A 504 2.02 49.62 -43.81
C ALA A 504 1.32 50.61 -42.88
N GLY A 505 1.90 50.87 -41.70
CA GLY A 505 1.36 51.81 -40.71
C GLY A 505 0.22 51.25 -39.85
N ALA A 506 -0.18 49.99 -40.04
CA ALA A 506 -1.16 49.34 -39.17
C ALA A 506 -0.54 48.96 -37.80
N THR A 507 -1.36 48.95 -36.74
CA THR A 507 -0.89 48.64 -35.36
C THR A 507 -1.75 47.58 -34.69
N VAL A 508 -1.14 46.45 -34.32
CA VAL A 508 -1.82 45.34 -33.63
C VAL A 508 -1.24 45.11 -32.25
N VAL A 509 -2.09 45.05 -31.23
CA VAL A 509 -1.72 44.81 -29.84
C VAL A 509 -2.64 43.77 -29.23
N ALA A 510 -2.07 42.67 -28.72
CA ALA A 510 -2.81 41.64 -28.00
C ALA A 510 -2.35 41.55 -26.53
N GLY A 511 -3.30 41.28 -25.62
CA GLY A 511 -3.01 40.83 -24.27
C GLY A 511 -2.66 39.33 -24.22
N GLY A 512 -3.14 38.57 -25.21
CA GLY A 512 -2.79 37.18 -25.47
C GLY A 512 -1.74 37.00 -26.57
N ASP A 513 -1.92 35.94 -27.37
CA ASP A 513 -1.08 35.58 -28.52
C ASP A 513 -1.59 36.25 -29.82
N ILE A 514 -0.72 36.38 -30.83
CA ILE A 514 -1.06 36.91 -32.16
C ILE A 514 -0.76 35.88 -33.24
N ILE A 515 -1.77 35.54 -34.03
CA ILE A 515 -1.68 34.66 -35.19
C ILE A 515 -1.97 35.48 -36.45
N VAL A 516 -0.97 35.64 -37.31
CA VAL A 516 -1.12 36.17 -38.67
C VAL A 516 -0.87 35.01 -39.63
N ALA A 517 -1.87 34.65 -40.44
CA ALA A 517 -1.75 33.49 -41.32
C ALA A 517 -0.91 33.77 -42.57
N ASN A 518 -0.91 35.02 -43.04
CA ASN A 518 0.02 35.52 -44.04
C ASN A 518 1.09 36.40 -43.36
N GLY A 519 1.48 37.52 -43.96
CA GLY A 519 2.64 38.32 -43.54
C GLY A 519 2.32 39.54 -42.69
N ILE A 520 3.36 40.07 -42.04
CA ILE A 520 3.40 41.41 -41.46
C ILE A 520 4.29 42.25 -42.38
N SER A 521 3.74 43.24 -43.08
CA SER A 521 4.41 43.89 -44.21
C SER A 521 4.15 45.40 -44.29
N GLY A 522 5.20 46.19 -44.08
CA GLY A 522 5.17 47.62 -44.36
C GLY A 522 6.00 48.45 -43.39
N LYS A 523 6.30 49.69 -43.80
CA LYS A 523 6.92 50.68 -42.90
C LYS A 523 5.92 51.10 -41.85
N ASP A 524 6.42 51.49 -40.68
CA ASP A 524 5.64 52.02 -39.54
C ASP A 524 4.57 51.04 -38.99
N THR A 525 4.52 49.81 -39.51
CA THR A 525 3.70 48.71 -39.00
C THR A 525 4.25 48.21 -37.67
N SER A 526 3.39 48.10 -36.65
CA SER A 526 3.78 47.60 -35.34
C SER A 526 2.88 46.46 -34.85
N VAL A 527 3.48 45.39 -34.33
CA VAL A 527 2.75 44.21 -33.81
C VAL A 527 3.32 43.83 -32.44
N THR A 528 2.49 43.83 -31.40
CA THR A 528 2.92 43.62 -30.00
C THR A 528 2.04 42.60 -29.26
N ALA A 529 2.56 41.40 -29.02
CA ALA A 529 1.93 40.39 -28.16
C ALA A 529 2.43 40.52 -26.72
N ARG A 530 1.55 40.88 -25.77
CA ARG A 530 1.93 41.25 -24.39
C ARG A 530 1.93 40.08 -23.40
N GLY A 531 1.27 38.96 -23.68
CA GLY A 531 1.30 37.77 -22.81
C GLY A 531 0.93 38.07 -21.35
N LEU A 532 -0.22 38.71 -21.14
CA LEU A 532 -0.81 38.95 -19.82
C LEU A 532 -1.70 37.79 -19.36
N ILE A 533 -2.31 37.07 -20.31
CA ILE A 533 -3.19 35.91 -20.08
C ILE A 533 -2.59 34.64 -20.70
N SER A 534 -1.86 34.77 -21.82
CA SER A 534 -1.11 33.69 -22.48
C SER A 534 0.41 33.90 -22.39
N MET A 535 1.18 33.06 -23.09
CA MET A 535 2.63 33.24 -23.28
C MET A 535 3.01 34.52 -24.05
N GLY A 536 2.09 35.13 -24.81
CA GLY A 536 2.34 36.30 -25.65
C GLY A 536 3.17 35.96 -26.89
N THR A 537 2.85 34.85 -27.57
CA THR A 537 3.55 34.39 -28.78
C THR A 537 3.08 35.12 -30.03
N ILE A 538 3.91 35.13 -31.08
CA ILE A 538 3.55 35.63 -32.42
C ILE A 538 3.86 34.56 -33.47
N HIS A 539 2.89 34.25 -34.33
CA HIS A 539 3.08 33.49 -35.56
C HIS A 539 2.84 34.35 -36.79
N SER A 540 3.72 34.30 -37.79
CA SER A 540 3.49 34.88 -39.12
C SER A 540 4.17 34.08 -40.24
N LYS A 541 3.66 34.17 -41.47
CA LYS A 541 4.30 33.56 -42.64
C LYS A 541 5.58 34.30 -43.06
N PHE A 542 5.65 35.62 -42.89
CA PHE A 542 6.84 36.44 -43.16
C PHE A 542 6.74 37.81 -42.47
N ILE A 543 7.89 38.43 -42.17
CA ILE A 543 7.95 39.77 -41.57
C ILE A 543 8.81 40.68 -42.46
N GLN A 544 8.28 41.82 -42.90
CA GLN A 544 8.97 42.73 -43.81
C GLN A 544 8.75 44.22 -43.44
N ASN A 545 9.84 44.97 -43.32
CA ASN A 545 9.87 46.42 -42.99
C ASN A 545 9.23 46.84 -41.64
N ALA A 546 8.79 45.90 -40.81
CA ALA A 546 7.92 46.13 -39.65
C ALA A 546 8.65 46.03 -38.30
N THR A 547 7.99 46.48 -37.23
CA THR A 547 8.42 46.26 -35.83
C THR A 547 7.53 45.21 -35.16
N VAL A 548 8.12 44.12 -34.65
CA VAL A 548 7.39 42.99 -34.07
C VAL A 548 7.97 42.62 -32.71
N ILE A 549 7.16 42.72 -31.65
CA ILE A 549 7.56 42.52 -30.26
C ILE A 549 6.67 41.46 -29.61
N ALA A 550 7.27 40.37 -29.13
CA ALA A 550 6.57 39.30 -28.39
C ALA A 550 7.14 39.16 -26.99
N ARG A 551 6.28 38.94 -26.00
CA ARG A 551 6.70 38.46 -24.67
C ARG A 551 7.15 36.99 -24.73
N GLY A 552 6.46 36.19 -25.53
CA GLY A 552 6.75 34.78 -25.77
C GLY A 552 7.63 34.57 -27.00
N ASN A 553 7.47 33.41 -27.63
CA ASN A 553 8.18 33.03 -28.86
C ASN A 553 7.65 33.75 -30.10
N ILE A 554 8.52 33.95 -31.10
CA ILE A 554 8.15 34.39 -32.45
C ILE A 554 8.49 33.27 -33.44
N THR A 555 7.47 32.76 -34.14
CA THR A 555 7.63 31.76 -35.21
C THR A 555 7.34 32.41 -36.56
N VAL A 556 8.25 32.25 -37.53
CA VAL A 556 8.12 32.83 -38.87
C VAL A 556 8.30 31.78 -39.96
N GLY A 557 7.38 31.71 -40.93
CA GLY A 557 7.43 30.69 -41.99
C GLY A 557 8.62 30.81 -42.95
N LEU A 558 8.73 31.96 -43.62
CA LEU A 558 9.58 32.13 -44.80
C LEU A 558 10.83 32.98 -44.54
N TYR A 559 10.67 34.23 -44.09
CA TYR A 559 11.80 35.15 -43.88
C TYR A 559 11.46 36.32 -42.96
N ILE A 560 12.50 36.95 -42.43
CA ILE A 560 12.47 38.28 -41.79
C ILE A 560 13.33 39.21 -42.65
N HIS A 561 12.78 40.33 -43.13
CA HIS A 561 13.47 41.26 -44.01
C HIS A 561 13.37 42.71 -43.50
N ASN A 562 14.51 43.36 -43.27
CA ASN A 562 14.60 44.79 -42.91
C ASN A 562 13.64 45.20 -41.77
N SER A 563 13.55 44.39 -40.72
CA SER A 563 12.55 44.51 -39.64
C SER A 563 13.24 44.55 -38.27
N ASP A 564 12.56 45.07 -37.24
CA ASP A 564 13.02 45.00 -35.84
C ASP A 564 12.15 44.00 -35.08
N VAL A 565 12.69 42.81 -34.85
CA VAL A 565 11.98 41.65 -34.29
C VAL A 565 12.58 41.29 -32.93
N ARG A 566 11.77 41.38 -31.88
CA ARG A 566 12.19 41.25 -30.47
C ARG A 566 11.33 40.23 -29.73
N SER A 567 11.94 39.15 -29.24
CA SER A 567 11.27 38.02 -28.58
C SER A 567 11.73 37.87 -27.13
N GLY A 568 10.80 37.81 -26.19
CA GLY A 568 11.11 37.45 -24.80
C GLY A 568 11.36 35.95 -24.58
N GLY A 569 11.02 35.11 -25.56
CA GLY A 569 11.42 33.70 -25.63
C GLY A 569 12.48 33.46 -26.71
N SER A 570 12.09 32.71 -27.74
CA SER A 570 12.92 32.40 -28.91
C SER A 570 12.37 32.98 -30.22
N ILE A 571 13.24 33.17 -31.23
CA ILE A 571 12.86 33.41 -32.63
C ILE A 571 13.17 32.15 -33.43
N LYS A 572 12.19 31.57 -34.12
CA LYS A 572 12.37 30.35 -34.91
C LYS A 572 11.77 30.48 -36.31
N LEU A 573 12.59 30.33 -37.34
CA LEU A 573 12.12 30.32 -38.73
C LEU A 573 11.91 28.88 -39.22
N GLN A 574 10.77 28.58 -39.84
CA GLN A 574 10.33 27.21 -40.19
C GLN A 574 9.53 27.15 -41.50
N GLY A 575 10.09 26.56 -42.55
CA GLY A 575 9.35 26.28 -43.79
C GLY A 575 10.01 25.18 -44.64
N ARG A 576 9.23 24.51 -45.50
CA ARG A 576 9.62 23.31 -46.29
C ARG A 576 11.03 23.34 -46.88
N ASN A 577 11.44 24.46 -47.44
CA ASN A 577 12.64 24.52 -48.28
C ASN A 577 13.87 25.00 -47.50
N LYS A 578 14.57 24.07 -46.82
CA LYS A 578 15.76 24.33 -45.97
C LYS A 578 16.88 25.19 -46.61
N VAL A 579 16.86 25.38 -47.94
CA VAL A 579 17.85 26.17 -48.69
C VAL A 579 17.34 27.58 -49.06
N LYS A 580 16.02 27.83 -49.04
CA LYS A 580 15.40 29.10 -49.49
C LYS A 580 14.43 29.75 -48.49
N SER A 581 13.88 28.99 -47.53
CA SER A 581 13.11 29.52 -46.40
C SER A 581 13.92 29.45 -45.11
N GLY A 582 13.78 30.46 -44.26
CA GLY A 582 14.53 30.65 -43.03
C GLY A 582 15.60 31.75 -43.09
N ALA A 583 15.46 32.76 -43.96
CA ALA A 583 16.43 33.85 -44.07
C ALA A 583 16.09 35.04 -43.15
N ILE A 584 17.11 35.64 -42.52
CA ILE A 584 17.03 36.93 -41.82
C ILE A 584 17.95 37.91 -42.56
N VAL A 585 17.39 38.94 -43.21
CA VAL A 585 18.14 39.84 -44.11
C VAL A 585 17.81 41.31 -43.82
N GLY A 586 18.76 42.03 -43.23
CA GLY A 586 18.63 43.44 -42.85
C GLY A 586 17.77 43.65 -41.59
N GLY A 587 18.05 44.73 -40.87
CA GLY A 587 17.36 45.06 -39.61
C GLY A 587 17.92 44.28 -38.42
N ARG A 588 17.09 44.06 -37.39
CA ARG A 588 17.48 43.49 -36.10
C ARG A 588 16.58 42.32 -35.72
N ALA A 589 17.18 41.19 -35.35
CA ALA A 589 16.47 40.05 -34.76
C ALA A 589 17.11 39.69 -33.42
N VAL A 590 16.40 39.92 -32.31
CA VAL A 590 16.89 39.63 -30.95
C VAL A 590 15.89 38.79 -30.15
N ALA A 591 16.40 37.80 -29.42
CA ALA A 591 15.63 36.94 -28.54
C ALA A 591 16.28 36.83 -27.16
N ARG A 592 15.59 36.37 -26.11
CA ARG A 592 16.25 36.03 -24.84
C ARG A 592 16.95 34.68 -24.92
N ASP A 593 16.21 33.64 -25.33
CA ASP A 593 16.62 32.26 -25.09
C ASP A 593 17.33 31.62 -26.30
N ARG A 594 16.83 31.87 -27.52
CA ARG A 594 17.32 31.20 -28.73
C ARG A 594 16.93 31.92 -30.01
N ILE A 595 17.81 31.91 -31.01
CA ILE A 595 17.43 32.17 -32.41
C ILE A 595 17.78 30.94 -33.25
N GLU A 596 16.86 30.48 -34.09
CA GLU A 596 17.10 29.40 -35.05
C GLU A 596 16.57 29.74 -36.45
N CYS A 597 17.45 29.67 -37.45
CA CYS A 597 17.17 30.05 -38.83
C CYS A 597 18.06 29.29 -39.83
N SER A 598 17.77 29.44 -41.12
CA SER A 598 18.54 28.86 -42.23
C SER A 598 19.72 29.75 -42.63
N SER A 599 19.51 31.06 -42.80
CA SER A 599 20.58 32.00 -43.18
C SER A 599 20.41 33.38 -42.53
N VAL A 600 21.52 34.11 -42.40
CA VAL A 600 21.54 35.45 -41.81
C VAL A 600 22.48 36.35 -42.61
N GLY A 601 21.98 37.52 -43.00
CA GLY A 601 22.67 38.45 -43.90
C GLY A 601 22.51 38.10 -45.37
N SER A 602 23.21 38.84 -46.22
CA SER A 602 23.26 38.63 -47.68
C SER A 602 24.53 39.24 -48.24
N ALA A 603 25.14 38.58 -49.24
CA ALA A 603 26.30 39.10 -49.97
C ALA A 603 26.05 40.48 -50.63
N MET A 604 24.78 40.90 -50.79
CA MET A 604 24.41 42.19 -51.38
C MET A 604 24.10 43.29 -50.35
N THR A 605 23.86 42.97 -49.07
CA THR A 605 23.40 43.95 -48.06
C THR A 605 24.02 43.73 -46.68
N ARG A 606 24.69 44.76 -46.17
CA ARG A 606 25.18 44.85 -44.78
C ARG A 606 24.10 45.45 -43.87
N GLY A 607 24.31 45.40 -42.55
CA GLY A 607 23.35 45.92 -41.57
C GLY A 607 22.25 44.92 -41.19
N THR A 608 22.61 43.63 -41.10
CA THR A 608 21.81 42.63 -40.39
C THR A 608 22.41 42.44 -39.00
N ILE A 609 21.60 42.62 -37.96
CA ILE A 609 21.97 42.43 -36.56
C ILE A 609 21.19 41.23 -36.02
N ILE A 610 21.89 40.22 -35.51
CA ILE A 610 21.28 39.06 -34.85
C ILE A 610 21.83 38.94 -33.43
N GLY A 611 21.00 38.61 -32.44
CA GLY A 611 21.56 38.50 -31.09
C GLY A 611 20.66 37.95 -30.00
N LEU A 612 21.28 37.81 -28.83
CA LEU A 612 20.60 37.49 -27.58
C LEU A 612 20.69 38.69 -26.63
N ARG A 613 19.55 39.17 -26.11
CA ARG A 613 19.43 40.24 -25.11
C ARG A 613 18.29 39.91 -24.15
N PRO A 614 18.19 40.51 -22.94
CA PRO A 614 17.10 40.21 -22.02
C PRO A 614 15.73 40.48 -22.66
N ALA A 615 14.68 39.85 -22.13
CA ALA A 615 13.34 39.93 -22.75
C ALA A 615 12.84 41.39 -22.84
N PRO A 616 12.00 41.75 -23.82
CA PRO A 616 11.53 43.12 -24.00
C PRO A 616 10.83 43.73 -22.78
N ASP A 617 10.21 42.90 -21.92
CA ASP A 617 9.60 43.29 -20.65
C ASP A 617 10.58 43.33 -19.47
N GLU A 618 11.56 42.40 -19.39
CA GLU A 618 12.71 42.48 -18.48
C GLU A 618 13.47 43.80 -18.70
N ILE A 619 13.81 44.10 -19.97
CA ILE A 619 14.36 45.38 -20.42
C ILE A 619 13.44 46.53 -19.98
N ALA A 620 12.18 46.60 -20.45
CA ALA A 620 11.30 47.72 -20.12
C ALA A 620 10.92 47.82 -18.61
N LYS A 621 11.34 46.88 -17.76
CA LYS A 621 11.24 46.94 -16.29
C LYS A 621 12.52 47.49 -15.66
N CYS A 622 13.71 46.99 -16.02
CA CYS A 622 14.97 47.48 -15.46
C CYS A 622 15.21 48.98 -15.70
N GLY A 623 14.71 49.53 -16.82
CA GLY A 623 14.77 50.99 -17.06
C GLY A 623 13.90 51.81 -16.11
N LYS A 624 12.70 51.34 -15.76
CA LYS A 624 11.85 51.97 -14.73
C LYS A 624 12.56 52.00 -13.38
N LEU A 625 13.21 50.89 -13.03
CA LEU A 625 13.91 50.73 -11.77
C LEU A 625 15.12 51.66 -11.72
N ARG A 626 16.00 51.65 -12.73
CA ARG A 626 17.16 52.56 -12.80
C ARG A 626 16.75 54.03 -12.78
N SER A 627 15.71 54.41 -13.53
CA SER A 627 15.11 55.75 -13.48
C SER A 627 14.67 56.12 -12.07
N SER A 628 13.97 55.21 -11.39
CA SER A 628 13.49 55.41 -10.03
C SER A 628 14.62 55.45 -8.99
N ILE A 629 15.71 54.71 -9.20
CA ILE A 629 16.92 54.73 -8.37
C ILE A 629 17.64 56.07 -8.53
N ASN A 630 17.96 56.49 -9.76
CA ASN A 630 18.57 57.78 -10.09
C ASN A 630 17.76 58.96 -9.51
N ASP A 631 16.43 58.91 -9.68
CA ASP A 631 15.51 59.91 -9.17
C ASP A 631 15.37 59.85 -7.63
N CYS A 632 15.61 58.71 -6.98
CA CYS A 632 15.75 58.64 -5.52
C CYS A 632 17.10 59.19 -5.03
N GLU A 633 18.21 58.84 -5.67
CA GLU A 633 19.56 59.33 -5.32
C GLU A 633 19.66 60.85 -5.39
N ALA A 634 19.09 61.47 -6.44
CA ALA A 634 19.02 62.92 -6.57
C ALA A 634 18.25 63.58 -5.40
N LYS A 635 17.22 62.91 -4.85
CA LYS A 635 16.45 63.38 -3.68
C LYS A 635 17.20 63.12 -2.38
N ILE A 636 17.80 61.94 -2.22
CA ILE A 636 18.61 61.54 -1.05
C ILE A 636 19.81 62.47 -0.90
N ARG A 637 20.56 62.76 -1.98
CA ARG A 637 21.69 63.70 -1.98
C ARG A 637 21.30 65.09 -1.51
N ARG A 638 20.18 65.65 -2.03
CA ARG A 638 19.64 66.94 -1.59
C ARG A 638 19.23 66.94 -0.12
N LEU A 639 18.58 65.88 0.36
CA LEU A 639 18.15 65.77 1.76
C LEU A 639 19.32 65.54 2.72
N ARG A 640 20.34 64.76 2.34
CA ARG A 640 21.60 64.61 3.10
C ARG A 640 22.33 65.95 3.21
N GLN A 641 22.42 66.73 2.13
CA GLN A 641 22.98 68.09 2.18
C GLN A 641 22.23 69.00 3.16
N VAL A 642 20.88 68.94 3.20
CA VAL A 642 20.08 69.68 4.18
C VAL A 642 20.33 69.20 5.61
N VAL A 643 20.41 67.88 5.86
CA VAL A 643 20.68 67.34 7.20
C VAL A 643 22.07 67.76 7.69
N LEU A 644 23.11 67.61 6.86
CA LEU A 644 24.49 68.02 7.17
C LEU A 644 24.59 69.53 7.44
N ALA A 645 23.88 70.36 6.67
CA ALA A 645 23.87 71.82 6.87
C ALA A 645 23.18 72.27 8.18
N PHE A 646 22.45 71.37 8.86
CA PHE A 646 21.85 71.63 10.18
C PHE A 646 22.50 70.82 11.32
N GLU A 647 23.55 70.02 11.06
CA GLU A 647 24.31 69.29 12.07
C GLU A 647 25.32 70.20 12.78
N GLY A 648 24.76 71.10 13.62
CA GLY A 648 25.49 72.09 14.42
C GLY A 648 24.61 73.22 14.97
N ALA A 649 23.39 73.38 14.45
CA ALA A 649 22.44 74.40 14.93
C ALA A 649 21.70 73.92 16.19
N THR A 650 21.75 74.70 17.27
CA THR A 650 21.11 74.39 18.57
C THR A 650 19.59 74.56 18.57
N GLU A 651 19.01 75.27 17.60
CA GLU A 651 17.56 75.47 17.48
C GLU A 651 16.98 74.80 16.21
N LYS A 652 15.78 74.21 16.33
CA LYS A 652 14.96 73.54 15.28
C LYS A 652 15.18 72.04 15.04
N THR A 653 15.37 71.27 16.11
CA THR A 653 15.36 69.78 16.12
C THR A 653 14.23 69.14 15.28
N ALA A 654 13.00 69.64 15.37
CA ALA A 654 11.83 69.05 14.70
C ALA A 654 11.88 69.09 13.15
N VAL A 655 12.56 70.08 12.56
CA VAL A 655 12.73 70.15 11.09
C VAL A 655 13.71 69.08 10.64
N THR A 656 14.82 68.94 11.35
CA THR A 656 15.86 67.93 11.11
C THR A 656 15.31 66.51 11.30
N GLU A 657 14.50 66.27 12.33
CA GLU A 657 13.90 64.95 12.58
C GLU A 657 12.92 64.53 11.47
N LYS A 658 12.00 65.42 11.05
CA LYS A 658 11.08 65.16 9.94
C LYS A 658 11.82 64.93 8.62
N THR A 659 12.95 65.61 8.44
CA THR A 659 13.83 65.45 7.27
C THR A 659 14.58 64.12 7.31
N ARG A 660 15.17 63.73 8.45
CA ARG A 660 15.80 62.42 8.67
C ARG A 660 14.83 61.26 8.49
N LYS A 661 13.59 61.37 8.98
CA LYS A 661 12.52 60.38 8.72
C LYS A 661 12.19 60.23 7.23
N LYS A 662 12.09 61.34 6.50
CA LYS A 662 11.86 61.33 5.03
C LYS A 662 13.07 60.77 4.26
N LEU A 663 14.28 61.08 4.70
CA LEU A 663 15.54 60.56 4.14
C LEU A 663 15.59 59.04 4.27
N ARG A 664 15.39 58.50 5.49
CA ARG A 664 15.36 57.06 5.75
C ARG A 664 14.34 56.30 4.89
N ILE A 665 13.12 56.84 4.72
CA ILE A 665 12.09 56.23 3.87
C ILE A 665 12.53 56.18 2.39
N LEU A 666 13.28 57.17 1.91
CA LEU A 666 13.81 57.18 0.54
C LEU A 666 15.01 56.22 0.40
N GLU A 667 15.85 56.09 1.41
CA GLU A 667 16.97 55.14 1.43
C GLU A 667 16.47 53.68 1.48
N GLU A 668 15.44 53.39 2.29
CA GLU A 668 14.73 52.10 2.33
C GLU A 668 14.00 51.80 0.99
N LEU A 669 13.52 52.82 0.28
CA LEU A 669 12.93 52.67 -1.06
C LEU A 669 14.00 52.44 -2.14
N GLN A 670 15.10 53.19 -2.12
CA GLN A 670 16.23 53.01 -3.05
C GLN A 670 16.81 51.60 -2.92
N SER A 671 17.03 51.12 -1.69
CA SER A 671 17.53 49.77 -1.42
C SER A 671 16.61 48.67 -2.00
N LYS A 672 15.28 48.83 -1.90
CA LYS A 672 14.31 47.89 -2.49
C LYS A 672 14.30 47.93 -4.01
N LEU A 673 14.32 49.12 -4.61
CA LEU A 673 14.39 49.29 -6.07
C LEU A 673 15.70 48.73 -6.65
N LEU A 674 16.81 48.91 -5.94
CA LEU A 674 18.12 48.39 -6.32
C LEU A 674 18.16 46.85 -6.23
N GLY A 675 17.62 46.26 -5.15
CA GLY A 675 17.53 44.80 -5.03
C GLY A 675 16.60 44.15 -6.06
N GLU A 676 15.51 44.81 -6.43
CA GLU A 676 14.65 44.38 -7.55
C GLU A 676 15.36 44.51 -8.91
N TYR A 677 16.20 45.55 -9.08
CA TYR A 677 16.99 45.75 -10.29
C TYR A 677 18.07 44.67 -10.47
N THR A 678 18.90 44.42 -9.44
CA THR A 678 19.98 43.44 -9.52
C THR A 678 19.43 42.04 -9.78
N TYR A 679 18.38 41.62 -9.05
CA TYR A 679 17.74 40.33 -9.26
C TYR A 679 17.33 40.07 -10.72
N ILE A 680 16.78 41.08 -11.41
CA ILE A 680 16.34 40.93 -12.81
C ILE A 680 17.53 40.95 -13.79
N SER A 681 18.56 41.76 -13.54
CA SER A 681 19.77 41.75 -14.40
C SER A 681 20.55 40.44 -14.24
N ASP A 682 20.76 39.97 -13.02
CA ASP A 682 21.49 38.74 -12.75
C ASP A 682 20.77 37.52 -13.35
N GLU A 683 19.44 37.41 -13.15
CA GLU A 683 18.63 36.34 -13.75
C GLU A 683 18.60 36.42 -15.29
N GLY A 684 18.56 37.64 -15.86
CA GLY A 684 18.68 37.87 -17.30
C GLY A 684 20.04 37.43 -17.85
N ALA A 685 21.13 37.77 -17.18
CA ALA A 685 22.49 37.43 -17.56
C ALA A 685 22.74 35.92 -17.53
N GLU A 686 22.21 35.19 -16.54
CA GLU A 686 22.28 33.72 -16.53
C GLU A 686 21.53 33.08 -17.70
N ARG A 687 20.31 33.54 -17.99
CA ARG A 687 19.52 33.09 -19.15
C ARG A 687 20.27 33.32 -20.47
N LEU A 688 20.94 34.47 -20.62
CA LEU A 688 21.75 34.79 -21.80
C LEU A 688 22.96 33.86 -21.97
N ARG A 689 23.67 33.52 -20.89
CA ARG A 689 24.80 32.58 -20.91
C ARG A 689 24.36 31.17 -21.35
N ALA A 690 23.14 30.76 -21.00
CA ALA A 690 22.55 29.49 -21.44
C ALA A 690 22.06 29.53 -22.91
N GLY A 691 21.72 30.71 -23.42
CA GLY A 691 21.10 30.97 -24.71
C GLY A 691 22.00 30.69 -25.93
N ARG A 692 21.39 30.41 -27.09
CA ARG A 692 22.11 29.91 -28.29
C ARG A 692 21.51 30.42 -29.60
N ILE A 693 22.36 30.82 -30.54
CA ILE A 693 21.98 31.13 -31.92
C ILE A 693 22.39 29.95 -32.81
N ILE A 694 21.48 29.48 -33.67
CA ILE A 694 21.68 28.31 -34.55
C ILE A 694 21.30 28.67 -35.98
N ILE A 695 22.30 28.73 -36.86
CA ILE A 695 22.18 29.06 -38.28
C ILE A 695 22.53 27.79 -39.06
N ARG A 696 21.55 27.20 -39.75
CA ARG A 696 21.69 25.87 -40.37
C ARG A 696 22.42 25.88 -41.71
N GLY A 697 22.34 26.98 -42.45
CA GLY A 697 23.06 27.28 -43.69
C GLY A 697 24.08 28.39 -43.47
N THR A 698 24.05 29.46 -44.28
CA THR A 698 25.08 30.51 -44.29
C THR A 698 24.76 31.68 -43.35
N LEU A 699 25.70 32.00 -42.48
CA LEU A 699 25.89 33.30 -41.85
C LEU A 699 26.85 34.10 -42.73
N PHE A 700 26.38 35.17 -43.37
CA PHE A 700 27.20 35.98 -44.26
C PHE A 700 28.18 36.89 -43.49
N SER A 701 29.22 37.32 -44.18
CA SER A 701 30.15 38.39 -43.79
C SER A 701 29.44 39.73 -43.60
N GLY A 702 29.95 40.56 -42.69
CA GLY A 702 29.38 41.87 -42.35
C GLY A 702 28.15 41.86 -41.45
N VAL A 703 27.69 40.69 -41.00
CA VAL A 703 26.60 40.52 -40.02
C VAL A 703 27.13 40.83 -38.62
N GLU A 704 26.38 41.60 -37.84
CA GLU A 704 26.68 41.88 -36.44
C GLU A 704 25.99 40.85 -35.54
N VAL A 705 26.77 40.22 -34.66
CA VAL A 705 26.28 39.27 -33.66
C VAL A 705 26.41 39.87 -32.27
N ILE A 706 25.31 39.90 -31.50
CA ILE A 706 25.24 40.47 -30.15
C ILE A 706 24.86 39.37 -29.14
N ILE A 707 25.52 39.28 -27.99
CA ILE A 707 25.06 38.47 -26.84
C ILE A 707 25.30 39.26 -25.55
N GLY A 708 24.22 39.74 -24.92
CA GLY A 708 24.31 40.69 -23.80
C GLY A 708 24.94 42.01 -24.24
N GLU A 709 26.03 42.42 -23.59
CA GLU A 709 26.90 43.55 -23.98
C GLU A 709 28.06 43.15 -24.92
N LEU A 710 28.19 41.86 -25.29
CA LEU A 710 29.22 41.42 -26.24
C LEU A 710 28.75 41.67 -27.68
N HIS A 711 29.59 42.31 -28.49
CA HIS A 711 29.38 42.53 -29.92
C HIS A 711 30.51 41.91 -30.74
N ARG A 712 30.18 41.24 -31.86
CA ARG A 712 31.16 40.71 -32.81
C ARG A 712 30.60 40.67 -34.23
N GLN A 713 31.26 41.38 -35.16
CA GLN A 713 30.94 41.31 -36.59
C GLN A 713 31.63 40.12 -37.26
N THR A 714 30.99 39.52 -38.28
CA THR A 714 31.61 38.50 -39.13
C THR A 714 32.49 39.14 -40.21
N THR A 715 33.70 38.63 -40.36
CA THR A 715 34.62 38.98 -41.47
C THR A 715 34.35 38.16 -42.73
N ASP A 716 34.01 36.88 -42.54
CA ASP A 716 33.91 35.86 -43.58
C ASP A 716 32.54 35.18 -43.55
N ASP A 717 32.17 34.54 -44.66
CA ASP A 717 30.95 33.73 -44.75
C ASP A 717 31.14 32.38 -44.03
N LEU A 718 30.28 32.07 -43.07
CA LEU A 718 30.37 30.89 -42.21
C LEU A 718 29.17 29.96 -42.44
N ILE A 719 29.43 28.68 -42.74
CA ILE A 719 28.40 27.67 -43.04
C ILE A 719 28.17 26.77 -41.83
N ALA A 720 26.90 26.54 -41.50
CA ALA A 720 26.41 25.74 -40.38
C ALA A 720 27.04 26.17 -39.05
N VAL A 721 26.45 27.19 -38.42
CA VAL A 721 27.03 27.87 -37.26
C VAL A 721 26.11 27.76 -36.04
N ARG A 722 26.68 27.34 -34.92
CA ARG A 722 26.12 27.52 -33.59
C ARG A 722 26.96 28.57 -32.85
N ILE A 723 26.34 29.66 -32.47
CA ILE A 723 26.94 30.75 -31.71
C ILE A 723 26.44 30.70 -30.26
N LYS A 724 27.34 30.92 -29.31
CA LYS A 724 27.06 31.02 -27.88
C LYS A 724 28.03 31.99 -27.20
N GLN A 725 27.70 32.45 -26.00
CA GLN A 725 28.69 32.98 -25.08
C GLN A 725 29.52 31.84 -24.49
N GLN A 726 30.81 32.04 -24.34
CA GLN A 726 31.72 31.22 -23.54
C GLN A 726 32.92 32.09 -23.17
N ASP A 727 33.40 32.00 -21.92
CA ASP A 727 34.62 32.66 -21.43
C ASP A 727 34.64 34.16 -21.80
N GLU A 728 33.52 34.83 -21.52
CA GLU A 728 33.21 36.25 -21.82
C GLU A 728 33.35 36.65 -23.30
N ARG A 729 33.27 35.68 -24.22
CA ARG A 729 33.44 35.89 -25.67
C ARG A 729 32.34 35.23 -26.48
N ILE A 730 32.04 35.80 -27.64
CA ILE A 730 31.13 35.19 -28.63
C ILE A 730 31.91 34.11 -29.40
N PHE A 731 31.59 32.84 -29.11
CA PHE A 731 32.23 31.67 -29.72
C PHE A 731 31.41 31.11 -30.88
N PHE A 732 32.09 30.83 -31.99
CA PHE A 732 31.50 30.31 -33.23
C PHE A 732 31.91 28.85 -33.40
N SER A 733 30.94 27.95 -33.44
CA SER A 733 31.16 26.51 -33.52
C SER A 733 30.36 25.90 -34.67
N ARG A 734 30.83 24.80 -35.28
CA ARG A 734 29.97 23.97 -36.12
C ARG A 734 29.03 23.15 -35.23
N PRO A 735 27.74 22.99 -35.57
CA PRO A 735 26.86 22.10 -34.83
C PRO A 735 27.36 20.66 -35.02
N GLN A 736 27.70 19.99 -33.91
CA GLN A 736 27.88 18.54 -33.91
C GLN A 736 26.62 17.87 -34.47
N SER A 737 26.81 16.92 -35.37
CA SER A 737 25.77 16.02 -35.84
C SER A 737 25.29 15.16 -34.67
N LYS A 738 23.98 15.19 -34.43
CA LYS A 738 23.23 14.08 -33.83
C LYS A 738 22.66 13.24 -34.96
#